data_AF-A0A257ECQ6-F1
#
_entry.id   AF-A0A257ECQ6-F1
#
_cell.length_a   1.000
_cell.length_b   1.000
_cell.length_c   1.000
_cell.angle_alpha   90.00
_cell.angle_beta   90.00
_cell.angle_gamma   90.00
#
_symmetry.space_group_name_H-M   'P 1'
#
loop_
_entity.id
_entity.type
_entity.pdbx_description
1 polymer ?
#
loop_
_entity_poly.entity_id
_entity_poly.type
_entity_poly.pdbx_seq_one_letter_code
_entity_poly.pdbx_strand_id
1 'polypeptide(L)'
;MGLFGVQVGTVTMAQVDKQIDRTSLGATLNSYYVSAFGAQTTAQVAATLVSNLGITGAGVADAVAYVTAKLNATAPAARGEEIASIINMFSGMTNDAVYGTAAKTWNANVDAAAAYAGAANVAFGSVIQQSLTEGMDVLFGSSLADQFNADLTAGGNTLQSGDRLDGGAGNDTLHAILGTNGDQFAITAKTSNIEKVIVQAQALAADTGDNNVAGMGESVYGLQGWYGDNFATNNVVKVDAGRMNGVNQWENNNSRADLFVEDVRIGDNQITKDITITMRETDPGNVDFAVYFDQNSLRNSSASTSQINLQVMDTRAVVDGKAPLLNSPYGGFKFTATDSKGVATVVTLQSDAIDAAQTYTELAAAFQAAADKQFGAGAVTVTVGSDFSVTDTTTAQSVSGKEVVMKTSSAYTFTTPAGSGWVAAGVVPANSGLHTNFSQGSTTNSDPVTSTIVLDDVGRGSTGGDLVVGGLSVGDTSTSKGVQRFDITVEDNSKLQNIDSTNNTLREVSIVNGTTTRMTDAYTKTVKDAGNLTVKGNWNDTNQGNALPGAVSDNYGFNDVRLIEASTFKGMLDIDAVLSDNVTAKYLNLADTAPDAPAADNVTFAYNLGTNNDKFSLDIDASNLQASGTTTREDFVLSINGGAGKDAISVDIINGGYEDGSAAWYNNSKLNANLSIDGGAGDDTIKTKGGGDWKVTAGDGDDTVYSDNSGDKAVWVFNTTEQAGAAVAGSALTLTDLKSSANTKYNLYKGVAEVTFRGLTSKVTIDSTAYITTDLQINQAIKKAINSDAVLSKLLLATDGPANTLVVTSLIDGKVEVKDLAVAITKPAAGVLTAADIAAAFTAYALTGTATEAQVLTAMDDTTMDAVGGDYAANFGVNVTTVNQTPSYAFAEGSDSAKVADSTHTLGAGNDVLVLSTDALGATNLSSNEKVVYNAVAFGNDVIVNFEVAGDGIDTMDFTALGGKKTAFSATATTTDGLIMIVDTATANNTEAAIKTALAAADDTVASKGIYVAYNATTNVGTVYQIVDGTAAADLTVTAIGTIDLADTPWASLTAANFA
;
A
#
# COMPACT_ATOMS: atom_id res chain seq x y z
N MET A 1 -1.37 29.57 56.91
CA MET A 1 -2.76 29.07 56.78
C MET A 1 -3.55 30.02 55.92
N GLY A 2 -3.96 29.59 54.72
CA GLY A 2 -4.77 30.36 53.76
C GLY A 2 -4.14 31.66 53.26
N LEU A 3 -3.45 31.66 52.10
CA LEU A 3 -3.01 32.92 51.50
C LEU A 3 -4.22 33.58 50.81
N PHE A 4 -4.72 34.69 51.34
CA PHE A 4 -5.88 35.43 50.82
C PHE A 4 -7.16 34.57 50.60
N GLY A 5 -7.32 33.49 51.37
CA GLY A 5 -8.45 32.56 51.28
C GLY A 5 -8.28 31.39 50.31
N VAL A 6 -7.08 31.20 49.75
CA VAL A 6 -6.76 30.06 48.90
C VAL A 6 -6.02 28.98 49.71
N GLN A 7 -6.41 27.72 49.54
CA GLN A 7 -5.75 26.54 50.09
C GLN A 7 -4.38 26.36 49.42
N VAL A 8 -3.32 26.12 50.20
CA VAL A 8 -1.94 26.06 49.68
C VAL A 8 -1.24 24.80 50.19
N GLY A 9 -0.66 24.01 49.28
CA GLY A 9 -0.01 22.74 49.59
C GLY A 9 1.28 22.89 50.43
N THR A 10 1.68 21.80 51.09
CA THR A 10 2.79 21.77 52.06
C THR A 10 4.16 22.16 51.48
N VAL A 11 4.46 21.81 50.23
CA VAL A 11 5.71 22.19 49.56
C VAL A 11 5.76 23.70 49.32
N THR A 12 4.67 24.26 48.80
CA THR A 12 4.51 25.71 48.62
C THR A 12 4.54 26.43 49.98
N MET A 13 3.94 25.86 51.03
CA MET A 13 4.03 26.41 52.39
C MET A 13 5.49 26.48 52.88
N ALA A 14 6.26 25.40 52.70
CA ALA A 14 7.68 25.39 53.07
C ALA A 14 8.54 26.37 52.24
N GLN A 15 8.10 26.76 51.04
CA GLN A 15 8.71 27.83 50.24
C GLN A 15 8.28 29.22 50.73
N VAL A 16 7.01 29.40 51.06
CA VAL A 16 6.44 30.62 51.67
C VAL A 16 7.11 30.91 53.01
N ASP A 17 7.23 29.92 53.90
CA ASP A 17 7.89 30.04 55.20
C ASP A 17 9.38 30.44 55.04
N LYS A 18 10.11 29.79 54.11
CA LYS A 18 11.48 30.19 53.75
C LYS A 18 11.56 31.60 53.16
N GLN A 19 10.53 32.08 52.47
CA GLN A 19 10.47 33.44 51.93
C GLN A 19 10.17 34.47 53.03
N ILE A 20 9.33 34.12 54.00
CA ILE A 20 9.03 34.90 55.21
C ILE A 20 10.30 35.04 56.05
N ASP A 21 11.00 33.93 56.34
CA ASP A 21 12.27 33.90 57.09
C ASP A 21 13.37 34.76 56.43
N ARG A 22 13.34 34.88 55.10
CA ARG A 22 14.31 35.68 54.32
C ARG A 22 13.95 37.15 54.19
N THR A 23 12.71 37.55 54.46
CA THR A 23 12.22 38.92 54.22
C THR A 23 11.46 39.45 55.43
N SER A 24 10.15 39.27 55.44
CA SER A 24 9.26 39.30 56.61
C SER A 24 7.89 38.77 56.16
N LEU A 25 6.98 38.52 57.10
CA LEU A 25 5.59 38.18 56.78
C LEU A 25 4.95 39.26 55.90
N GLY A 26 5.11 40.53 56.27
CA GLY A 26 4.55 41.66 55.55
C GLY A 26 5.13 41.84 54.15
N ALA A 27 6.47 41.80 54.03
CA ALA A 27 7.14 41.89 52.73
C ALA A 27 6.75 40.73 51.78
N THR A 28 6.58 39.53 52.32
CA THR A 28 6.09 38.36 51.56
C THR A 28 4.64 38.56 51.09
N LEU A 29 3.74 38.98 51.97
CA LEU A 29 2.34 39.26 51.63
C LEU A 29 2.21 40.35 50.56
N ASN A 30 3.00 41.41 50.65
CA ASN A 30 3.03 42.48 49.64
C ASN A 30 3.55 42.00 48.29
N SER A 31 4.59 41.16 48.28
CA SER A 31 5.12 40.54 47.05
C SER A 31 4.06 39.69 46.34
N TYR A 32 3.36 38.82 47.10
CA TYR A 32 2.29 38.00 46.54
C TYR A 32 1.06 38.80 46.12
N TYR A 33 0.73 39.90 46.82
CA TYR A 33 -0.31 40.83 46.37
C TYR A 33 0.02 41.42 44.99
N VAL A 34 1.26 41.88 44.79
CA VAL A 34 1.71 42.41 43.49
C VAL A 34 1.67 41.31 42.40
N SER A 35 2.09 40.08 42.73
CA SER A 35 2.07 38.97 41.77
C SER A 35 0.66 38.53 41.37
N ALA A 36 -0.26 38.36 42.33
CA ALA A 36 -1.60 37.82 42.09
C ALA A 36 -2.62 38.88 41.64
N PHE A 37 -2.44 40.13 42.08
CA PHE A 37 -3.44 41.19 41.93
C PHE A 37 -2.89 42.49 41.31
N GLY A 38 -1.60 42.57 40.95
CA GLY A 38 -0.97 43.80 40.46
C GLY A 38 -1.56 44.39 39.17
N ALA A 39 -2.25 43.57 38.37
CA ALA A 39 -2.98 43.99 37.16
C ALA A 39 -4.47 44.34 37.40
N GLN A 40 -4.98 44.14 38.61
CA GLN A 40 -6.40 44.34 38.95
C GLN A 40 -6.62 45.70 39.66
N THR A 41 -7.81 46.28 39.49
CA THR A 41 -8.24 47.43 40.29
C THR A 41 -8.53 47.02 41.73
N THR A 42 -8.35 47.94 42.69
CA THR A 42 -8.64 47.70 44.12
C THR A 42 -10.09 47.27 44.37
N ALA A 43 -11.04 47.69 43.53
CA ALA A 43 -12.43 47.25 43.59
C ALA A 43 -12.63 45.79 43.15
N GLN A 44 -11.92 45.33 42.11
CA GLN A 44 -11.93 43.92 41.70
C GLN A 44 -11.29 43.03 42.79
N VAL A 45 -10.16 43.46 43.35
CA VAL A 45 -9.51 42.74 44.46
C VAL A 45 -10.40 42.70 45.71
N ALA A 46 -11.12 43.79 46.01
CA ALA A 46 -12.08 43.84 47.10
C ALA A 46 -13.26 42.89 46.89
N ALA A 47 -13.83 42.82 45.68
CA ALA A 47 -14.90 41.88 45.35
C ALA A 47 -14.44 40.42 45.52
N THR A 48 -13.27 40.07 45.00
CA THR A 48 -12.65 38.75 45.17
C THR A 48 -12.42 38.41 46.64
N LEU A 49 -11.85 39.33 47.43
CA LEU A 49 -11.61 39.10 48.87
C LEU A 49 -12.92 38.88 49.64
N VAL A 50 -13.93 39.72 49.42
CA VAL A 50 -15.23 39.62 50.11
C VAL A 50 -15.96 38.32 49.77
N SER A 51 -15.86 37.87 48.51
CA SER A 51 -16.36 36.57 48.07
C SER A 51 -15.64 35.42 48.78
N ASN A 52 -14.29 35.45 48.83
CA ASN A 52 -13.49 34.41 49.49
C ASN A 52 -13.72 34.33 51.01
N LEU A 53 -14.08 35.45 51.65
CA LEU A 53 -14.47 35.51 53.07
C LEU A 53 -15.88 34.95 53.34
N GLY A 54 -16.61 34.48 52.32
CA GLY A 54 -17.94 33.89 52.45
C GLY A 54 -19.04 34.91 52.80
N ILE A 55 -18.78 36.21 52.62
CA ILE A 55 -19.76 37.27 52.87
C ILE A 55 -20.78 37.25 51.73
N THR A 56 -22.07 37.11 52.07
CA THR A 56 -23.17 37.01 51.10
C THR A 56 -24.36 37.90 51.50
N GLY A 57 -25.27 38.16 50.57
CA GLY A 57 -26.46 38.97 50.81
C GLY A 57 -26.16 40.45 51.08
N ALA A 58 -26.92 41.07 52.00
CA ALA A 58 -26.93 42.52 52.19
C ALA A 58 -25.58 43.13 52.64
N GLY A 59 -24.69 42.35 53.27
CA GLY A 59 -23.39 42.83 53.75
C GLY A 59 -22.31 42.98 52.67
N VAL A 60 -22.54 42.47 51.45
CA VAL A 60 -21.51 42.41 50.38
C VAL A 60 -21.11 43.80 49.88
N ALA A 61 -22.09 44.67 49.58
CA ALA A 61 -21.80 46.00 49.02
C ALA A 61 -20.97 46.86 49.99
N ASP A 62 -21.35 46.85 51.27
CA ASP A 62 -20.65 47.59 52.33
C ASP A 62 -19.25 47.01 52.60
N ALA A 63 -19.09 45.69 52.58
CA ALA A 63 -17.78 45.04 52.72
C ALA A 63 -16.86 45.37 51.53
N VAL A 64 -17.35 45.29 50.29
CA VAL A 64 -16.55 45.65 49.09
C VAL A 64 -16.17 47.13 49.13
N ALA A 65 -17.09 48.02 49.51
CA ALA A 65 -16.81 49.44 49.66
C ALA A 65 -15.74 49.70 50.74
N TYR A 66 -15.84 49.04 51.91
CA TYR A 66 -14.86 49.15 52.99
C TYR A 66 -13.47 48.68 52.57
N VAL A 67 -13.36 47.48 51.99
CA VAL A 67 -12.08 46.93 51.51
C VAL A 67 -11.48 47.80 50.40
N THR A 68 -12.30 48.26 49.44
CA THR A 68 -11.85 49.16 48.37
C THR A 68 -11.29 50.46 48.94
N ALA A 69 -11.98 51.07 49.92
CA ALA A 69 -11.54 52.30 50.57
C ALA A 69 -10.21 52.11 51.32
N LYS A 70 -10.04 51.00 52.03
CA LYS A 70 -8.78 50.63 52.71
C LYS A 70 -7.63 50.44 51.73
N LEU A 71 -7.81 49.63 50.68
CA LEU A 71 -6.77 49.41 49.67
C LEU A 71 -6.41 50.68 48.89
N ASN A 72 -7.37 51.60 48.69
CA ASN A 72 -7.08 52.90 48.09
C ASN A 72 -6.30 53.84 49.02
N ALA A 73 -6.53 53.79 50.33
CA ALA A 73 -5.79 54.55 51.32
C ALA A 73 -4.36 54.00 51.54
N THR A 74 -4.14 52.69 51.36
CA THR A 74 -2.84 52.04 51.52
C THR A 74 -2.00 52.14 50.24
N ALA A 75 -0.73 52.53 50.40
CA ALA A 75 0.23 52.63 49.31
C ALA A 75 0.36 51.30 48.54
N PRO A 76 0.45 51.29 47.19
CA PRO A 76 0.39 50.07 46.39
C PRO A 76 1.31 48.93 46.84
N ALA A 77 2.53 49.26 47.27
CA ALA A 77 3.53 48.29 47.74
C ALA A 77 3.28 47.72 49.15
N ALA A 78 2.24 48.16 49.86
CA ALA A 78 1.88 47.72 51.22
C ALA A 78 0.48 47.08 51.33
N ARG A 79 -0.17 46.81 50.19
CA ARG A 79 -1.58 46.35 50.15
C ARG A 79 -1.79 44.90 50.55
N GLY A 80 -0.76 44.05 50.48
CA GLY A 80 -0.84 42.66 50.95
C GLY A 80 -0.95 42.58 52.48
N GLU A 81 -0.22 43.44 53.19
CA GLU A 81 -0.36 43.64 54.64
C GLU A 81 -1.73 44.19 55.02
N GLU A 82 -2.26 45.16 54.27
CA GLU A 82 -3.61 45.71 54.53
C GLU A 82 -4.68 44.62 54.41
N ILE A 83 -4.62 43.76 53.38
CA ILE A 83 -5.54 42.62 53.27
C ILE A 83 -5.42 41.69 54.48
N ALA A 84 -4.22 41.35 54.92
CA ALA A 84 -4.05 40.51 56.11
C ALA A 84 -4.63 41.18 57.39
N SER A 85 -4.51 42.50 57.51
CA SER A 85 -5.13 43.28 58.60
C SER A 85 -6.67 43.23 58.54
N ILE A 86 -7.24 43.41 57.35
CA ILE A 86 -8.69 43.31 57.09
C ILE A 86 -9.21 41.91 57.44
N ILE A 87 -8.51 40.86 57.02
CA ILE A 87 -8.89 39.46 57.32
C ILE A 87 -8.82 39.20 58.83
N ASN A 88 -7.78 39.66 59.54
CA ASN A 88 -7.68 39.53 61.00
C ASN A 88 -8.74 40.35 61.76
N MET A 89 -9.16 41.49 61.21
CA MET A 89 -10.29 42.23 61.77
C MET A 89 -11.59 41.43 61.59
N PHE A 90 -11.83 40.91 60.39
CA PHE A 90 -13.02 40.14 60.04
C PHE A 90 -13.15 38.83 60.83
N SER A 91 -12.06 38.07 61.01
CA SER A 91 -12.05 36.84 61.82
C SER A 91 -12.45 37.08 63.28
N GLY A 92 -12.26 38.30 63.80
CA GLY A 92 -12.74 38.74 65.11
C GLY A 92 -14.24 39.06 65.17
N MET A 93 -14.93 39.26 64.04
CA MET A 93 -16.32 39.73 63.98
C MET A 93 -17.38 38.63 64.26
N THR A 94 -17.01 37.50 64.87
CA THR A 94 -17.87 36.32 65.05
C THR A 94 -19.22 36.57 65.75
N ASN A 95 -19.36 37.66 66.50
CA ASN A 95 -20.61 38.06 67.17
C ASN A 95 -21.35 39.23 66.49
N ASP A 96 -20.90 39.67 65.31
CA ASP A 96 -21.55 40.71 64.52
C ASP A 96 -22.85 40.19 63.87
N ALA A 97 -23.87 41.05 63.82
CA ALA A 97 -25.21 40.68 63.33
C ALA A 97 -25.29 40.51 61.79
N VAL A 98 -24.35 41.08 61.04
CA VAL A 98 -24.29 41.02 59.57
C VAL A 98 -23.16 40.08 59.13
N TYR A 99 -21.98 40.19 59.75
CA TYR A 99 -20.77 39.48 59.34
C TYR A 99 -20.44 38.24 60.17
N GLY A 100 -21.04 38.07 61.36
CA GLY A 100 -20.62 37.07 62.33
C GLY A 100 -20.81 35.62 61.89
N THR A 101 -21.80 35.33 61.06
CA THR A 101 -21.96 34.00 60.43
C THR A 101 -20.81 33.71 59.47
N ALA A 102 -20.52 34.63 58.55
CA ALA A 102 -19.43 34.49 57.59
C ALA A 102 -18.06 34.41 58.28
N ALA A 103 -17.82 35.23 59.32
CA ALA A 103 -16.61 35.15 60.14
C ALA A 103 -16.45 33.80 60.87
N LYS A 104 -17.55 33.23 61.39
CA LYS A 104 -17.54 31.88 62.01
C LYS A 104 -17.23 30.80 60.98
N THR A 105 -17.87 30.83 59.81
CA THR A 105 -17.60 29.89 58.71
C THR A 105 -16.17 30.01 58.20
N TRP A 106 -15.67 31.24 58.02
CA TRP A 106 -14.27 31.51 57.64
C TRP A 106 -13.28 30.94 58.66
N ASN A 107 -13.48 31.20 59.95
CA ASN A 107 -12.61 30.65 60.99
C ASN A 107 -12.66 29.11 61.01
N ALA A 108 -13.85 28.51 60.88
CA ALA A 108 -13.98 27.05 60.79
C ALA A 108 -13.29 26.47 59.54
N ASN A 109 -13.30 27.18 58.41
CA ASN A 109 -12.57 26.80 57.19
C ASN A 109 -11.05 26.94 57.36
N VAL A 110 -10.58 27.97 58.08
CA VAL A 110 -9.16 28.15 58.42
C VAL A 110 -8.69 27.06 59.39
N ASP A 111 -9.51 26.70 60.39
CA ASP A 111 -9.23 25.59 61.32
C ASP A 111 -9.27 24.23 60.61
N ALA A 112 -10.19 24.02 59.66
CA ALA A 112 -10.23 22.83 58.81
C ALA A 112 -8.99 22.74 57.90
N ALA A 113 -8.57 23.85 57.29
CA ALA A 113 -7.33 23.93 56.53
C ALA A 113 -6.07 23.71 57.41
N ALA A 114 -6.13 24.10 58.70
CA ALA A 114 -5.08 23.84 59.67
C ALA A 114 -5.02 22.37 60.13
N ALA A 115 -6.17 21.70 60.20
CA ALA A 115 -6.28 20.27 60.45
C ALA A 115 -5.90 19.41 59.23
N TYR A 116 -6.00 19.95 58.01
CA TYR A 116 -5.65 19.29 56.74
C TYR A 116 -4.12 19.20 56.50
N ALA A 117 -3.37 18.74 57.52
CA ALA A 117 -1.93 18.49 57.46
C ALA A 117 -1.64 17.03 57.83
N GLY A 118 -1.82 16.12 56.86
CA GLY A 118 -1.65 14.68 57.04
C GLY A 118 -1.66 13.92 55.71
N ALA A 119 -1.56 12.59 55.76
CA ALA A 119 -1.28 11.71 54.62
C ALA A 119 -2.38 11.59 53.52
N ALA A 120 -3.38 12.48 53.51
CA ALA A 120 -4.49 12.51 52.54
C ALA A 120 -4.41 13.77 51.64
N ASN A 121 -3.20 14.11 51.20
CA ASN A 121 -2.88 15.35 50.50
C ASN A 121 -2.64 15.06 49.01
N VAL A 122 -3.56 15.46 48.13
CA VAL A 122 -3.37 15.43 46.66
C VAL A 122 -3.00 16.84 46.21
N ALA A 123 -2.00 16.97 45.33
CA ALA A 123 -1.53 18.28 44.89
C ALA A 123 -2.48 18.90 43.84
N PHE A 124 -2.65 20.21 43.88
CA PHE A 124 -3.29 20.93 42.78
C PHE A 124 -2.28 21.00 41.62
N GLY A 125 -2.63 20.43 40.45
CA GLY A 125 -1.72 20.32 39.31
C GLY A 125 -0.77 19.11 39.35
N SER A 126 -1.25 17.95 39.82
CA SER A 126 -0.63 16.64 39.57
C SER A 126 -1.57 15.78 38.75
N VAL A 127 -1.01 15.02 37.80
CA VAL A 127 -1.73 13.97 37.04
C VAL A 127 -2.48 13.06 38.02
N ILE A 128 -3.77 12.90 37.78
CA ILE A 128 -4.66 12.03 38.53
C ILE A 128 -4.67 10.65 37.88
N GLN A 129 -4.47 9.61 38.69
CA GLN A 129 -4.75 8.23 38.29
C GLN A 129 -5.84 7.67 39.22
N GLN A 130 -6.97 7.27 38.65
CA GLN A 130 -8.11 6.71 39.39
C GLN A 130 -8.47 5.33 38.85
N SER A 131 -8.86 4.42 39.74
CA SER A 131 -9.39 3.10 39.37
C SER A 131 -10.90 3.07 39.56
N LEU A 132 -11.60 2.42 38.62
CA LEU A 132 -13.01 2.10 38.73
C LEU A 132 -13.23 0.87 39.62
N THR A 133 -14.49 0.63 40.00
CA THR A 133 -14.97 -0.42 40.90
C THR A 133 -16.07 -1.24 40.25
N GLU A 134 -16.52 -2.34 40.87
CA GLU A 134 -17.64 -3.15 40.34
C GLU A 134 -19.03 -2.48 40.45
N GLY A 135 -19.08 -1.17 40.74
CA GLY A 135 -20.33 -0.43 40.90
C GLY A 135 -20.26 0.94 40.25
N MET A 136 -21.42 1.57 40.06
CA MET A 136 -21.56 2.83 39.34
C MET A 136 -20.65 3.94 39.90
N ASP A 137 -19.64 4.31 39.11
CA ASP A 137 -18.63 5.29 39.46
C ASP A 137 -18.94 6.69 38.90
N VAL A 138 -18.51 7.72 39.62
CA VAL A 138 -18.56 9.12 39.17
C VAL A 138 -17.21 9.77 39.49
N LEU A 139 -16.32 9.81 38.50
CA LEU A 139 -14.93 10.24 38.63
C LEU A 139 -14.66 11.51 37.81
N PHE A 140 -13.82 12.38 38.34
CA PHE A 140 -13.41 13.64 37.72
C PHE A 140 -11.88 13.75 37.70
N GLY A 141 -11.33 14.26 36.60
CA GLY A 141 -9.92 14.61 36.44
C GLY A 141 -9.64 16.09 36.72
N SER A 142 -8.63 16.63 36.06
CA SER A 142 -7.95 17.87 36.45
C SER A 142 -7.78 18.86 35.28
N SER A 143 -6.55 19.33 35.05
CA SER A 143 -6.14 20.25 33.97
C SER A 143 -4.85 19.78 33.29
N LEU A 144 -4.51 18.51 33.48
CA LEU A 144 -3.34 17.78 32.98
C LEU A 144 -3.83 16.45 32.40
N ALA A 145 -3.00 15.77 31.62
CA ALA A 145 -3.33 14.45 31.07
C ALA A 145 -3.44 13.38 32.18
N ASP A 146 -4.68 13.03 32.52
CA ASP A 146 -5.08 12.13 33.59
C ASP A 146 -5.41 10.72 33.06
N GLN A 147 -5.47 9.74 33.97
CA GLN A 147 -5.70 8.33 33.64
C GLN A 147 -6.80 7.70 34.50
N PHE A 148 -7.76 7.07 33.85
CA PHE A 148 -8.81 6.26 34.46
C PHE A 148 -8.54 4.79 34.11
N ASN A 149 -8.52 3.92 35.11
CA ASN A 149 -8.18 2.50 34.96
C ASN A 149 -9.36 1.62 35.37
N ALA A 150 -9.89 0.83 34.45
CA ALA A 150 -10.80 -0.26 34.73
C ALA A 150 -10.05 -1.59 34.56
N ASP A 151 -10.19 -2.48 35.54
CA ASP A 151 -9.57 -3.80 35.60
C ASP A 151 -10.65 -4.87 35.86
N LEU A 152 -10.30 -6.15 35.74
CA LEU A 152 -11.17 -7.28 36.04
C LEU A 152 -11.12 -7.60 37.55
N THR A 153 -12.06 -7.05 38.31
CA THR A 153 -12.18 -7.37 39.75
C THR A 153 -13.11 -8.56 39.93
N ALA A 154 -12.66 -9.58 40.69
CA ALA A 154 -13.38 -10.83 40.95
C ALA A 154 -13.94 -11.59 39.72
N GLY A 155 -13.46 -11.27 38.50
CA GLY A 155 -13.94 -11.84 37.23
C GLY A 155 -15.09 -11.07 36.57
N GLY A 156 -15.42 -9.86 37.05
CA GLY A 156 -16.38 -8.94 36.44
C GLY A 156 -15.74 -7.62 35.99
N ASN A 157 -16.42 -6.93 35.06
CA ASN A 157 -16.00 -5.64 34.52
C ASN A 157 -16.19 -4.52 35.56
N THR A 158 -15.17 -3.67 35.74
CA THR A 158 -15.26 -2.44 36.57
C THR A 158 -15.64 -1.20 35.76
N LEU A 159 -15.47 -1.20 34.44
CA LEU A 159 -16.17 -0.25 33.59
C LEU A 159 -17.56 -0.82 33.26
N GLN A 160 -18.61 -0.12 33.65
CA GLN A 160 -19.98 -0.59 33.58
C GLN A 160 -20.94 0.43 32.93
N SER A 161 -22.07 -0.09 32.46
CA SER A 161 -23.20 0.69 31.99
C SER A 161 -23.81 1.54 33.12
N GLY A 162 -23.45 2.82 33.15
CA GLY A 162 -23.91 3.77 34.16
C GLY A 162 -22.82 4.71 34.68
N ASP A 163 -21.56 4.30 34.54
CA ASP A 163 -20.42 5.10 34.98
C ASP A 163 -20.36 6.46 34.32
N ARG A 164 -19.80 7.42 35.05
CA ARG A 164 -19.59 8.77 34.56
C ARG A 164 -18.18 9.24 34.85
N LEU A 165 -17.39 9.36 33.79
CA LEU A 165 -16.02 9.85 33.83
C LEU A 165 -15.95 11.22 33.15
N ASP A 166 -15.18 12.14 33.72
CA ASP A 166 -14.94 13.47 33.15
C ASP A 166 -13.47 13.84 33.35
N GLY A 167 -12.63 13.78 32.30
CA GLY A 167 -11.19 14.02 32.43
C GLY A 167 -10.83 15.46 32.79
N GLY A 168 -11.71 16.40 32.46
CA GLY A 168 -11.54 17.83 32.75
C GLY A 168 -10.90 18.55 31.57
N ALA A 169 -9.62 18.91 31.68
CA ALA A 169 -8.85 19.44 30.56
C ALA A 169 -7.48 18.76 30.53
N GLY A 170 -7.03 18.34 29.35
CA GLY A 170 -5.83 17.54 29.24
C GLY A 170 -5.79 16.84 27.91
N ASN A 171 -5.21 15.65 27.92
CA ASN A 171 -5.39 14.64 26.89
C ASN A 171 -5.53 13.32 27.65
N ASP A 172 -6.76 13.08 28.10
CA ASP A 172 -7.07 12.17 29.18
C ASP A 172 -7.34 10.76 28.65
N THR A 173 -6.90 9.75 29.40
CA THR A 173 -6.92 8.35 28.95
C THR A 173 -7.81 7.48 29.84
N LEU A 174 -8.74 6.76 29.24
CA LEU A 174 -9.39 5.60 29.85
C LEU A 174 -8.68 4.33 29.36
N HIS A 175 -8.18 3.52 30.28
CA HIS A 175 -7.65 2.19 30.01
C HIS A 175 -8.54 1.15 30.69
N ALA A 176 -9.08 0.20 29.94
CA ALA A 176 -10.04 -0.78 30.42
C ALA A 176 -9.67 -2.21 30.02
N ILE A 177 -9.44 -3.08 31.00
CA ILE A 177 -9.38 -4.53 30.80
C ILE A 177 -10.82 -5.05 30.93
N LEU A 178 -11.36 -5.60 29.84
CA LEU A 178 -12.76 -5.99 29.72
C LEU A 178 -12.88 -7.47 29.38
N GLY A 179 -13.83 -8.15 30.01
CA GLY A 179 -14.12 -9.56 29.81
C GLY A 179 -15.55 -9.81 29.39
N THR A 180 -15.82 -11.01 28.87
CA THR A 180 -17.14 -11.40 28.35
C THR A 180 -18.14 -11.87 29.43
N ASN A 181 -17.77 -11.78 30.71
CA ASN A 181 -18.61 -12.20 31.83
C ASN A 181 -19.55 -11.08 32.32
N GLY A 182 -20.86 -11.36 32.32
CA GLY A 182 -21.87 -10.61 33.08
C GLY A 182 -22.73 -9.66 32.25
N ASP A 183 -22.18 -9.10 31.18
CA ASP A 183 -22.86 -8.09 30.37
C ASP A 183 -23.68 -8.72 29.22
N GLN A 184 -25.01 -8.74 29.38
CA GLN A 184 -25.95 -9.14 28.32
C GLN A 184 -26.12 -8.07 27.21
N PHE A 185 -25.48 -6.91 27.38
CA PHE A 185 -25.62 -5.70 26.56
C PHE A 185 -24.26 -5.01 26.45
N ALA A 186 -24.05 -4.17 25.43
CA ALA A 186 -22.81 -3.39 25.32
C ALA A 186 -22.64 -2.42 26.51
N ILE A 187 -21.38 -2.17 26.90
CA ILE A 187 -21.03 -1.24 27.98
C ILE A 187 -21.28 0.19 27.49
N THR A 188 -22.25 0.90 28.07
CA THR A 188 -22.65 2.27 27.70
C THR A 188 -22.25 3.28 28.78
N ALA A 189 -20.94 3.39 29.03
CA ALA A 189 -20.37 4.36 29.96
C ALA A 189 -20.55 5.80 29.44
N LYS A 190 -20.64 6.78 30.34
CA LYS A 190 -20.68 8.21 29.96
C LYS A 190 -19.32 8.86 30.19
N THR A 191 -18.63 9.26 29.13
CA THR A 191 -17.40 10.06 29.23
C THR A 191 -17.59 11.48 28.69
N SER A 192 -16.82 12.42 29.25
CA SER A 192 -16.55 13.74 28.67
C SER A 192 -15.09 14.10 28.87
N ASN A 193 -14.48 14.77 27.89
CA ASN A 193 -13.06 15.17 27.96
C ASN A 193 -12.17 13.95 28.29
N ILE A 194 -12.33 12.87 27.51
CA ILE A 194 -11.44 11.70 27.53
C ILE A 194 -11.12 11.43 26.06
N GLU A 195 -9.92 11.80 25.66
CA GLU A 195 -9.51 11.82 24.25
C GLU A 195 -8.97 10.46 23.80
N LYS A 196 -8.48 9.62 24.71
CA LYS A 196 -7.97 8.28 24.39
C LYS A 196 -8.70 7.19 25.18
N VAL A 197 -9.18 6.17 24.47
CA VAL A 197 -9.72 4.94 25.07
C VAL A 197 -8.89 3.75 24.61
N ILE A 198 -8.29 3.04 25.56
CA ILE A 198 -7.54 1.80 25.37
C ILE A 198 -8.34 0.67 25.98
N VAL A 199 -8.61 -0.37 25.20
CA VAL A 199 -9.30 -1.58 25.67
C VAL A 199 -8.42 -2.80 25.46
N GLN A 200 -8.28 -3.59 26.52
CA GLN A 200 -7.72 -4.94 26.47
C GLN A 200 -8.87 -5.94 26.68
N ALA A 201 -9.29 -6.61 25.61
CA ALA A 201 -10.35 -7.61 25.63
C ALA A 201 -9.79 -8.98 26.08
N GLN A 202 -10.53 -9.67 26.95
CA GLN A 202 -10.16 -10.97 27.54
C GLN A 202 -11.31 -11.98 27.41
N ALA A 203 -11.03 -13.15 26.84
CA ALA A 203 -11.96 -14.27 26.87
C ALA A 203 -12.02 -14.85 28.31
N LEU A 204 -13.23 -14.97 28.87
CA LEU A 204 -13.45 -15.57 30.21
C LEU A 204 -14.33 -16.84 30.17
N ALA A 205 -14.65 -17.34 28.97
CA ALA A 205 -15.18 -18.69 28.80
C ALA A 205 -14.17 -19.73 29.31
N ALA A 206 -14.64 -20.93 29.65
CA ALA A 206 -13.87 -21.95 30.41
C ALA A 206 -12.45 -22.15 29.86
N ASP A 207 -11.46 -21.76 30.67
CA ASP A 207 -10.03 -21.73 30.31
C ASP A 207 -9.53 -23.06 29.72
N THR A 208 -9.33 -23.07 28.40
CA THR A 208 -8.71 -24.16 27.65
C THR A 208 -7.19 -24.01 27.54
N GLY A 209 -6.62 -22.89 27.99
CA GLY A 209 -5.25 -22.49 27.73
C GLY A 209 -4.98 -22.04 26.29
N ASP A 210 -6.02 -21.92 25.45
CA ASP A 210 -5.91 -21.42 24.07
C ASP A 210 -6.08 -19.89 24.01
N ASN A 211 -5.55 -19.27 22.96
CA ASN A 211 -5.58 -17.82 22.76
C ASN A 211 -6.82 -17.33 22.01
N ASN A 212 -7.52 -18.22 21.32
CA ASN A 212 -8.87 -17.99 20.82
C ASN A 212 -9.73 -19.25 20.98
N VAL A 213 -10.98 -19.10 21.39
CA VAL A 213 -11.92 -20.21 21.54
C VAL A 213 -12.59 -20.47 20.20
N ALA A 214 -11.88 -21.20 19.34
CA ALA A 214 -12.50 -21.90 18.22
C ALA A 214 -13.64 -22.80 18.72
N GLY A 215 -14.88 -22.33 18.54
CA GLY A 215 -16.10 -23.12 18.64
C GLY A 215 -16.40 -23.79 19.98
N MET A 216 -17.14 -23.09 20.87
CA MET A 216 -18.22 -23.74 21.64
C MET A 216 -19.51 -23.91 20.80
N GLY A 217 -19.34 -24.08 19.48
CA GLY A 217 -20.39 -24.41 18.52
C GLY A 217 -20.62 -25.91 18.35
N GLU A 218 -19.73 -26.78 18.87
CA GLU A 218 -20.12 -28.17 19.09
C GLU A 218 -21.18 -28.22 20.18
N SER A 219 -22.35 -28.71 19.78
CA SER A 219 -23.41 -29.12 20.69
C SER A 219 -22.85 -29.97 21.81
N VAL A 220 -23.01 -29.52 23.06
CA VAL A 220 -22.97 -30.42 24.22
C VAL A 220 -24.07 -31.47 23.99
N TYR A 221 -23.68 -32.65 23.50
CA TYR A 221 -24.55 -33.76 23.15
C TYR A 221 -25.36 -34.21 24.38
N GLY A 222 -26.53 -33.59 24.60
CA GLY A 222 -27.38 -33.90 25.74
C GLY A 222 -28.43 -32.86 26.14
N LEU A 223 -28.33 -31.58 25.71
CA LEU A 223 -29.25 -30.51 26.16
C LEU A 223 -29.94 -29.74 25.02
N GLN A 224 -30.70 -30.46 24.19
CA GLN A 224 -31.61 -29.85 23.22
C GLN A 224 -32.97 -29.59 23.88
N GLY A 225 -33.26 -28.34 24.26
CA GLY A 225 -34.36 -28.02 25.19
C GLY A 225 -35.00 -26.64 25.11
N TRP A 226 -35.81 -26.40 24.07
CA TRP A 226 -36.96 -25.46 24.05
C TRP A 226 -36.72 -23.96 24.36
N TYR A 227 -35.51 -23.44 24.27
CA TYR A 227 -35.28 -22.00 24.02
C TYR A 227 -34.28 -21.86 22.87
N GLY A 228 -34.55 -20.92 21.97
CA GLY A 228 -33.84 -20.82 20.70
C GLY A 228 -32.37 -20.48 20.85
N ASP A 229 -31.54 -21.18 20.09
CA ASP A 229 -30.42 -20.68 19.29
C ASP A 229 -29.96 -19.24 19.63
N ASN A 230 -29.25 -19.11 20.75
CA ASN A 230 -28.65 -17.85 21.21
C ASN A 230 -27.57 -18.11 22.31
N PHE A 231 -26.69 -19.09 22.07
CA PHE A 231 -25.67 -19.50 23.05
C PHE A 231 -24.26 -19.67 22.45
N ALA A 232 -24.00 -19.05 21.30
CA ALA A 232 -22.74 -19.12 20.54
C ALA A 232 -22.05 -17.74 20.43
N THR A 233 -22.24 -16.84 21.41
CA THR A 233 -21.95 -15.39 21.29
C THR A 233 -20.88 -14.85 22.25
N ASN A 234 -20.11 -15.72 22.92
CA ASN A 234 -19.56 -15.40 24.25
C ASN A 234 -18.05 -15.02 24.29
N ASN A 235 -17.43 -14.70 23.15
CA ASN A 235 -16.02 -14.29 23.06
C ASN A 235 -15.76 -12.85 22.56
N VAL A 236 -16.81 -12.04 22.33
CA VAL A 236 -16.69 -10.64 21.88
C VAL A 236 -16.96 -9.64 23.01
N VAL A 237 -16.02 -8.72 23.27
CA VAL A 237 -16.21 -7.56 24.16
C VAL A 237 -16.91 -6.43 23.39
N LYS A 238 -17.94 -5.80 24.00
CA LYS A 238 -18.82 -4.82 23.33
C LYS A 238 -18.92 -3.50 24.09
N VAL A 239 -18.63 -2.39 23.41
CA VAL A 239 -18.70 -1.02 23.95
C VAL A 239 -19.63 -0.17 23.08
N ASP A 240 -20.64 0.45 23.71
CA ASP A 240 -21.52 1.45 23.10
C ASP A 240 -20.96 2.84 23.42
N ALA A 241 -20.33 3.45 22.41
CA ALA A 241 -19.71 4.76 22.48
C ALA A 241 -20.69 5.93 22.32
N GLY A 242 -22.00 5.68 22.15
CA GLY A 242 -23.01 6.72 21.88
C GLY A 242 -23.17 7.77 22.98
N ARG A 243 -22.57 7.53 24.15
CA ARG A 243 -22.53 8.40 25.34
C ARG A 243 -21.11 8.85 25.74
N MET A 244 -20.10 8.52 24.94
CA MET A 244 -18.68 8.82 25.18
C MET A 244 -18.26 10.00 24.29
N ASN A 245 -18.10 11.20 24.87
CA ASN A 245 -17.92 12.44 24.12
C ASN A 245 -16.49 12.98 24.19
N GLY A 246 -15.88 13.20 23.02
CA GLY A 246 -14.52 13.75 22.87
C GLY A 246 -13.42 12.71 22.62
N VAL A 247 -13.78 11.42 22.46
CA VAL A 247 -12.82 10.37 22.16
C VAL A 247 -12.26 10.55 20.75
N ASN A 248 -10.95 10.75 20.65
CA ASN A 248 -10.20 10.94 19.41
C ASN A 248 -9.36 9.71 19.04
N GLN A 249 -9.12 8.78 19.98
CA GLN A 249 -8.43 7.53 19.71
C GLN A 249 -9.12 6.33 20.37
N TRP A 250 -9.38 5.31 19.57
CA TRP A 250 -9.84 3.99 20.01
C TRP A 250 -8.73 2.97 19.77
N GLU A 251 -8.27 2.32 20.83
CA GLU A 251 -7.13 1.41 20.78
C GLU A 251 -7.50 0.01 21.32
N ASN A 252 -7.39 -1.00 20.47
CA ASN A 252 -7.38 -2.41 20.86
C ASN A 252 -5.93 -2.80 21.21
N ASN A 253 -5.65 -3.14 22.47
CA ASN A 253 -4.28 -3.33 22.97
C ASN A 253 -4.13 -4.65 23.75
N ASN A 254 -3.21 -5.52 23.30
CA ASN A 254 -2.83 -6.75 24.01
C ASN A 254 -4.03 -7.69 24.29
N SER A 255 -5.02 -7.66 23.40
CA SER A 255 -6.27 -8.39 23.51
C SER A 255 -6.14 -9.86 23.12
N ARG A 256 -6.98 -10.69 23.74
CA ARG A 256 -7.05 -12.16 23.58
C ARG A 256 -8.47 -12.63 23.23
N ALA A 257 -9.26 -11.70 22.71
CA ALA A 257 -10.69 -11.81 22.42
C ALA A 257 -11.08 -10.60 21.57
N ASP A 258 -12.17 -10.71 20.83
CA ASP A 258 -12.55 -9.68 19.87
C ASP A 258 -13.07 -8.43 20.56
N LEU A 259 -12.83 -7.28 19.95
CA LEU A 259 -13.31 -5.99 20.42
C LEU A 259 -14.26 -5.37 19.40
N PHE A 260 -15.47 -5.04 19.86
CA PHE A 260 -16.50 -4.39 19.08
C PHE A 260 -16.91 -3.06 19.72
N VAL A 261 -16.63 -1.94 19.05
CA VAL A 261 -17.02 -0.60 19.47
C VAL A 261 -18.07 -0.04 18.51
N GLU A 262 -19.24 0.32 19.02
CA GLU A 262 -20.37 0.81 18.22
C GLU A 262 -20.86 2.21 18.64
N ASP A 263 -21.68 2.83 17.79
CA ASP A 263 -22.23 4.19 17.96
C ASP A 263 -21.15 5.26 18.26
N VAL A 264 -19.98 5.16 17.62
CA VAL A 264 -18.91 6.17 17.76
C VAL A 264 -19.38 7.50 17.17
N ARG A 265 -19.39 8.53 18.02
CA ARG A 265 -19.84 9.89 17.68
C ARG A 265 -18.72 10.89 17.82
N ILE A 266 -18.59 11.77 16.83
CA ILE A 266 -17.51 12.76 16.74
C ILE A 266 -18.04 14.20 16.82
N GLY A 267 -17.26 15.12 17.38
CA GLY A 267 -17.68 16.50 17.65
C GLY A 267 -17.94 17.32 16.39
N ASP A 268 -18.81 18.34 16.46
CA ASP A 268 -19.31 19.10 15.29
C ASP A 268 -18.19 19.64 14.38
N ASN A 269 -17.03 19.98 14.94
CA ASN A 269 -15.86 20.50 14.24
C ASN A 269 -14.86 19.46 13.73
N GLN A 270 -15.16 18.16 13.85
CA GLN A 270 -14.32 17.05 13.42
C GLN A 270 -14.86 16.37 12.15
N ILE A 271 -13.97 15.72 11.41
CA ILE A 271 -14.27 14.75 10.35
C ILE A 271 -13.82 13.35 10.79
N THR A 272 -14.22 12.29 10.09
CA THR A 272 -13.89 10.90 10.48
C THR A 272 -12.37 10.66 10.55
N LYS A 273 -11.61 11.39 9.73
CA LYS A 273 -10.14 11.30 9.67
C LYS A 273 -9.46 11.74 10.97
N ASP A 274 -10.11 12.60 11.75
CA ASP A 274 -9.56 13.11 13.02
C ASP A 274 -9.59 12.06 14.13
N ILE A 275 -10.21 10.88 13.88
CA ILE A 275 -10.25 9.76 14.82
C ILE A 275 -9.25 8.69 14.41
N THR A 276 -8.36 8.35 15.34
CA THR A 276 -7.36 7.31 15.18
C THR A 276 -7.89 5.98 15.71
N ILE A 277 -7.87 4.96 14.87
CA ILE A 277 -8.13 3.57 15.25
C ILE A 277 -6.78 2.86 15.37
N THR A 278 -6.49 2.24 16.51
CA THR A 278 -5.21 1.56 16.76
C THR A 278 -5.43 0.10 17.10
N MET A 279 -4.77 -0.80 16.39
CA MET A 279 -4.73 -2.23 16.71
C MET A 279 -3.28 -2.58 17.09
N ARG A 280 -3.09 -3.06 18.32
CA ARG A 280 -1.77 -3.16 18.95
C ARG A 280 -1.62 -4.48 19.72
N GLU A 281 -0.53 -5.20 19.44
CA GLU A 281 -0.07 -6.37 20.21
C GLU A 281 -1.14 -7.47 20.44
N THR A 282 -2.14 -7.62 19.57
CA THR A 282 -3.19 -8.64 19.73
C THR A 282 -2.62 -10.05 19.67
N ASP A 283 -3.15 -10.98 20.48
CA ASP A 283 -2.71 -12.37 20.43
C ASP A 283 -2.97 -13.01 19.04
N PRO A 284 -2.19 -14.06 18.67
CA PRO A 284 -2.42 -14.83 17.45
C PRO A 284 -3.80 -15.50 17.38
N GLY A 285 -4.35 -15.56 16.16
CA GLY A 285 -5.50 -16.38 15.80
C GLY A 285 -6.85 -15.67 15.96
N ASN A 286 -7.28 -14.93 14.93
CA ASN A 286 -8.63 -14.37 14.79
C ASN A 286 -9.07 -13.57 16.03
N VAL A 287 -8.20 -12.65 16.49
CA VAL A 287 -8.54 -11.64 17.51
C VAL A 287 -8.94 -10.37 16.78
N ASP A 288 -10.25 -10.20 16.60
CA ASP A 288 -10.79 -9.22 15.65
C ASP A 288 -11.04 -7.85 16.31
N PHE A 289 -11.07 -6.79 15.50
CA PHE A 289 -11.38 -5.43 15.95
C PHE A 289 -12.35 -4.71 15.01
N ALA A 290 -13.50 -4.29 15.55
CA ALA A 290 -14.45 -3.43 14.85
C ALA A 290 -14.66 -2.08 15.55
N VAL A 291 -14.74 -1.01 14.75
CA VAL A 291 -15.15 0.32 15.21
C VAL A 291 -16.15 0.93 14.24
N TYR A 292 -17.41 1.05 14.66
CA TYR A 292 -18.50 1.57 13.84
C TYR A 292 -18.98 2.95 14.31
N PHE A 293 -18.96 3.89 13.38
CA PHE A 293 -19.45 5.24 13.56
C PHE A 293 -20.97 5.32 13.39
N ASP A 294 -21.60 6.25 14.12
CA ASP A 294 -22.92 6.75 13.73
C ASP A 294 -22.89 7.29 12.29
N GLN A 295 -23.99 7.15 11.55
CA GLN A 295 -24.05 7.55 10.15
C GLN A 295 -23.80 9.06 9.94
N ASN A 296 -24.09 9.92 10.93
CA ASN A 296 -23.81 11.36 10.86
C ASN A 296 -22.34 11.69 11.25
N SER A 297 -21.62 10.71 11.81
CA SER A 297 -20.21 10.80 12.18
C SER A 297 -19.26 10.37 11.06
N LEU A 298 -19.79 9.75 10.00
CA LEU A 298 -19.09 9.52 8.73
C LEU A 298 -19.08 10.81 7.90
N ARG A 299 -18.03 11.62 8.07
CA ARG A 299 -17.88 12.97 7.52
C ARG A 299 -16.53 13.16 6.85
N ASN A 300 -16.54 13.86 5.72
CA ASN A 300 -15.37 14.20 4.93
C ASN A 300 -15.13 15.72 4.91
N SER A 301 -13.94 16.12 4.45
CA SER A 301 -13.68 17.49 4.03
C SER A 301 -14.22 17.72 2.60
N SER A 302 -14.55 18.96 2.27
CA SER A 302 -14.97 19.36 0.92
C SER A 302 -14.33 20.68 0.54
N ALA A 303 -13.54 20.67 -0.53
CA ALA A 303 -12.95 21.85 -1.12
C ALA A 303 -13.79 22.29 -2.33
N SER A 304 -14.21 23.55 -2.34
CA SER A 304 -14.84 24.16 -3.52
C SER A 304 -13.88 25.14 -4.16
N THR A 305 -13.68 25.05 -5.48
CA THR A 305 -13.04 26.13 -6.23
C THR A 305 -14.08 26.89 -7.02
N SER A 306 -13.92 28.20 -7.07
CA SER A 306 -14.77 29.10 -7.84
C SER A 306 -13.86 29.98 -8.70
N GLN A 307 -14.22 30.15 -9.97
CA GLN A 307 -13.45 30.96 -10.90
C GLN A 307 -14.32 31.76 -11.85
N ILE A 308 -13.76 32.88 -12.32
CA ILE A 308 -14.28 33.66 -13.44
C ILE A 308 -13.19 33.73 -14.50
N ASN A 309 -13.53 33.31 -15.72
CA ASN A 309 -12.65 33.43 -16.88
C ASN A 309 -13.05 34.69 -17.65
N LEU A 310 -12.08 35.58 -17.86
CA LEU A 310 -12.26 36.88 -18.49
C LEU A 310 -11.67 36.88 -19.90
N GLN A 311 -12.48 37.25 -20.89
CA GLN A 311 -12.01 37.47 -22.26
C GLN A 311 -12.12 38.96 -22.60
N VAL A 312 -11.03 39.54 -23.07
CA VAL A 312 -10.97 40.89 -23.65
C VAL A 312 -9.94 40.91 -24.77
N MET A 313 -10.24 41.59 -25.87
CA MET A 313 -9.31 41.80 -26.98
C MET A 313 -9.70 43.01 -27.82
N ASP A 314 -8.71 43.75 -28.29
CA ASP A 314 -8.77 44.59 -29.48
C ASP A 314 -8.43 43.73 -30.70
N THR A 315 -9.46 43.13 -31.32
CA THR A 315 -9.33 42.27 -32.50
C THR A 315 -8.69 43.00 -33.66
N ARG A 316 -8.92 44.32 -33.76
CA ARG A 316 -8.34 45.17 -34.79
C ARG A 316 -6.84 45.34 -34.60
N ALA A 317 -6.38 45.59 -33.38
CA ALA A 317 -4.96 45.65 -33.07
C ALA A 317 -4.24 44.33 -33.38
N VAL A 318 -4.87 43.19 -33.11
CA VAL A 318 -4.29 41.87 -33.47
C VAL A 318 -4.19 41.67 -34.98
N VAL A 319 -5.24 42.01 -35.76
CA VAL A 319 -5.19 41.99 -37.24
C VAL A 319 -4.08 42.91 -37.78
N ASP A 320 -3.86 44.06 -37.14
CA ASP A 320 -2.80 45.02 -37.48
C ASP A 320 -1.38 44.59 -37.00
N GLY A 321 -1.23 43.45 -36.32
CA GLY A 321 0.05 42.97 -35.77
C GLY A 321 0.56 43.74 -34.55
N LYS A 322 -0.35 44.34 -33.77
CA LYS A 322 -0.08 45.13 -32.55
C LYS A 322 -0.48 44.37 -31.28
N ALA A 323 -0.25 44.98 -30.12
CA ALA A 323 -0.59 44.38 -28.83
C ALA A 323 -2.11 44.11 -28.69
N PRO A 324 -2.53 42.95 -28.13
CA PRO A 324 -3.92 42.49 -28.18
C PRO A 324 -4.90 43.30 -27.33
N LEU A 325 -4.43 44.19 -26.45
CA LEU A 325 -5.26 45.05 -25.61
C LEU A 325 -5.07 46.55 -25.91
N LEU A 326 -4.39 46.91 -27.01
CA LEU A 326 -3.89 48.27 -27.26
C LEU A 326 -4.92 49.39 -27.10
N ASN A 327 -6.17 49.21 -27.56
CA ASN A 327 -7.26 50.18 -27.39
C ASN A 327 -8.39 49.63 -26.50
N SER A 328 -8.08 48.73 -25.56
CA SER A 328 -9.06 48.26 -24.56
C SER A 328 -9.52 49.43 -23.68
N PRO A 329 -10.82 49.74 -23.60
CA PRO A 329 -11.35 50.79 -22.72
C PRO A 329 -11.66 50.27 -21.30
N TYR A 330 -11.26 49.05 -20.96
CA TYR A 330 -11.77 48.30 -19.81
C TYR A 330 -10.78 48.25 -18.64
N GLY A 331 -10.83 49.26 -17.76
CA GLY A 331 -10.01 49.36 -16.55
C GLY A 331 -10.43 48.49 -15.36
N GLY A 332 -11.42 47.61 -15.49
CA GLY A 332 -11.83 46.72 -14.39
C GLY A 332 -12.93 45.72 -14.71
N PHE A 333 -13.26 44.86 -13.74
CA PHE A 333 -14.34 43.87 -13.82
C PHE A 333 -15.15 43.82 -12.51
N LYS A 334 -16.46 43.62 -12.63
CA LYS A 334 -17.41 43.61 -11.51
C LYS A 334 -18.19 42.31 -11.42
N PHE A 335 -18.21 41.72 -10.23
CA PHE A 335 -18.84 40.43 -9.91
C PHE A 335 -19.34 40.43 -8.45
N THR A 336 -19.88 39.32 -7.97
CA THR A 336 -20.26 39.13 -6.57
C THR A 336 -19.40 38.03 -5.96
N ALA A 337 -18.83 38.28 -4.77
CA ALA A 337 -18.12 37.29 -3.97
C ALA A 337 -18.90 37.02 -2.68
N THR A 338 -19.20 35.75 -2.40
CA THR A 338 -19.88 35.30 -1.17
C THR A 338 -18.87 34.61 -0.27
N ASP A 339 -18.76 35.04 0.99
CA ASP A 339 -17.84 34.45 1.97
C ASP A 339 -18.33 33.09 2.52
N SER A 340 -17.48 32.42 3.31
CA SER A 340 -17.80 31.15 3.97
C SER A 340 -18.92 31.22 5.03
N LYS A 341 -19.47 32.41 5.32
CA LYS A 341 -20.64 32.63 6.17
C LYS A 341 -21.90 32.93 5.36
N GLY A 342 -21.84 32.87 4.04
CA GLY A 342 -22.95 33.14 3.13
C GLY A 342 -23.18 34.63 2.85
N VAL A 343 -22.25 35.52 3.20
CA VAL A 343 -22.40 36.98 3.01
C VAL A 343 -21.96 37.36 1.60
N ALA A 344 -22.93 37.63 0.72
CA ALA A 344 -22.68 38.05 -0.66
C ALA A 344 -22.35 39.56 -0.77
N THR A 345 -21.20 39.88 -1.34
CA THR A 345 -20.70 41.26 -1.54
C THR A 345 -20.41 41.53 -3.01
N VAL A 346 -20.88 42.65 -3.55
CA VAL A 346 -20.53 43.10 -4.91
C VAL A 346 -19.10 43.65 -4.89
N VAL A 347 -18.23 43.05 -5.70
CA VAL A 347 -16.82 43.41 -5.84
C VAL A 347 -16.59 44.04 -7.21
N THR A 348 -15.80 45.12 -7.24
CA THR A 348 -15.30 45.73 -8.49
C THR A 348 -13.78 45.82 -8.39
N LEU A 349 -13.07 44.99 -9.16
CA LEU A 349 -11.62 45.07 -9.29
C LEU A 349 -11.32 46.05 -10.43
N GLN A 350 -10.86 47.25 -10.08
CA GLN A 350 -10.60 48.33 -11.04
C GLN A 350 -9.32 49.09 -10.63
N SER A 351 -8.45 49.40 -11.59
CA SER A 351 -7.27 50.22 -11.36
C SER A 351 -6.68 50.76 -12.67
N ASP A 352 -5.92 51.85 -12.57
CA ASP A 352 -5.18 52.45 -13.69
C ASP A 352 -4.21 51.44 -14.37
N ALA A 353 -3.73 50.44 -13.62
CA ALA A 353 -2.85 49.39 -14.15
C ALA A 353 -3.61 48.35 -14.99
N ILE A 354 -4.89 48.11 -14.72
CA ILE A 354 -5.75 47.26 -15.55
C ILE A 354 -6.09 48.01 -16.85
N ASP A 355 -6.37 49.32 -16.75
CA ASP A 355 -6.67 50.18 -17.91
C ASP A 355 -5.45 50.39 -18.84
N ALA A 356 -4.24 50.41 -18.28
CA ALA A 356 -3.00 50.58 -19.02
C ALA A 356 -2.38 49.29 -19.59
N ALA A 357 -2.94 48.11 -19.31
CA ALA A 357 -2.37 46.82 -19.72
C ALA A 357 -2.51 46.60 -21.24
N GLN A 358 -1.40 46.26 -21.91
CA GLN A 358 -1.39 46.01 -23.36
C GLN A 358 -1.31 44.50 -23.69
N THR A 359 -0.88 43.69 -22.73
CA THR A 359 -0.72 42.23 -22.84
C THR A 359 -1.50 41.49 -21.75
N TYR A 360 -1.82 40.21 -22.00
CA TYR A 360 -2.53 39.36 -21.04
C TYR A 360 -1.74 39.14 -19.73
N THR A 361 -0.40 39.11 -19.79
CA THR A 361 0.45 38.98 -18.59
C THR A 361 0.40 40.23 -17.71
N GLU A 362 0.43 41.43 -18.31
CA GLU A 362 0.23 42.69 -17.58
C GLU A 362 -1.18 42.75 -16.97
N LEU A 363 -2.19 42.34 -17.74
CA LEU A 363 -3.58 42.34 -17.30
C LEU A 363 -3.81 41.39 -16.10
N ALA A 364 -3.27 40.16 -16.17
CA ALA A 364 -3.33 39.21 -15.07
C ALA A 364 -2.61 39.72 -13.81
N ALA A 365 -1.42 40.33 -13.96
CA ALA A 365 -0.69 40.92 -12.84
C ALA A 365 -1.43 42.11 -12.22
N ALA A 366 -2.08 42.95 -13.03
CA ALA A 366 -2.88 44.09 -12.56
C ALA A 366 -4.15 43.64 -11.82
N PHE A 367 -4.82 42.58 -12.31
CA PHE A 367 -5.94 41.96 -11.60
C PHE A 367 -5.50 41.24 -10.31
N GLN A 368 -4.34 40.58 -10.28
CA GLN A 368 -3.78 39.99 -9.05
C GLN A 368 -3.57 41.06 -7.98
N ALA A 369 -2.91 42.18 -8.33
CA ALA A 369 -2.67 43.28 -7.40
C ALA A 369 -3.98 43.93 -6.89
N ALA A 370 -5.03 43.99 -7.74
CA ALA A 370 -6.35 44.44 -7.33
C ALA A 370 -7.03 43.42 -6.39
N ALA A 371 -6.91 42.13 -6.67
CA ALA A 371 -7.50 41.05 -5.88
C ALA A 371 -6.83 40.92 -4.50
N ASP A 372 -5.49 40.95 -4.41
CA ASP A 372 -4.74 40.92 -3.14
C ASP A 372 -5.14 42.08 -2.21
N LYS A 373 -5.39 43.26 -2.79
CA LYS A 373 -5.86 44.45 -2.05
C LYS A 373 -7.32 44.31 -1.56
N GLN A 374 -8.15 43.55 -2.28
CA GLN A 374 -9.57 43.38 -1.98
C GLN A 374 -9.84 42.22 -1.01
N PHE A 375 -9.11 41.11 -1.14
CA PHE A 375 -9.37 39.85 -0.44
C PHE A 375 -8.25 39.42 0.52
N GLY A 376 -7.08 40.07 0.45
CA GLY A 376 -5.85 39.60 1.11
C GLY A 376 -5.00 38.73 0.19
N ALA A 377 -3.68 38.82 0.35
CA ALA A 377 -2.73 38.08 -0.48
C ALA A 377 -2.95 36.56 -0.40
N GLY A 378 -3.03 35.89 -1.54
CA GLY A 378 -3.21 34.44 -1.64
C GLY A 378 -4.66 33.94 -1.51
N ALA A 379 -5.65 34.81 -1.23
CA ALA A 379 -7.06 34.41 -1.19
C ALA A 379 -7.68 34.21 -2.60
N VAL A 380 -7.08 34.85 -3.61
CA VAL A 380 -7.46 34.76 -5.02
C VAL A 380 -6.19 34.72 -5.85
N THR A 381 -6.12 33.80 -6.81
CA THR A 381 -5.02 33.69 -7.78
C THR A 381 -5.52 34.11 -9.16
N VAL A 382 -4.75 34.94 -9.86
CA VAL A 382 -5.06 35.40 -11.21
C VAL A 382 -3.96 34.96 -12.18
N THR A 383 -4.34 34.20 -13.19
CA THR A 383 -3.41 33.63 -14.19
C THR A 383 -3.86 33.94 -15.61
N VAL A 384 -2.94 33.77 -16.56
CA VAL A 384 -3.28 33.71 -17.99
C VAL A 384 -3.73 32.27 -18.29
N GLY A 385 -4.91 32.13 -18.89
CA GLY A 385 -5.55 30.85 -19.19
C GLY A 385 -5.43 30.41 -20.65
N SER A 386 -6.41 29.61 -21.08
CA SER A 386 -6.51 29.02 -22.41
C SER A 386 -6.65 30.06 -23.53
N ASP A 387 -6.42 29.62 -24.76
CA ASP A 387 -6.68 30.42 -25.96
C ASP A 387 -8.19 30.48 -26.27
N PHE A 388 -8.66 31.63 -26.77
CA PHE A 388 -9.97 31.80 -27.39
C PHE A 388 -9.81 32.42 -28.78
N SER A 389 -10.69 32.05 -29.71
CA SER A 389 -10.74 32.63 -31.07
C SER A 389 -11.97 33.50 -31.26
N VAL A 390 -11.81 34.64 -31.92
CA VAL A 390 -12.90 35.58 -32.27
C VAL A 390 -12.67 36.17 -33.66
N THR A 391 -13.75 36.52 -34.35
CA THR A 391 -13.70 37.17 -35.67
C THR A 391 -13.72 38.69 -35.54
N ASP A 392 -12.78 39.40 -36.15
CA ASP A 392 -12.83 40.86 -36.27
C ASP A 392 -14.06 41.27 -37.12
N THR A 393 -14.87 42.16 -36.55
CA THR A 393 -16.19 42.55 -37.09
C THR A 393 -16.14 43.35 -38.40
N THR A 394 -14.95 43.76 -38.86
CA THR A 394 -14.75 44.66 -40.00
C THR A 394 -13.81 44.09 -41.08
N THR A 395 -12.90 43.15 -40.77
CA THR A 395 -12.16 42.34 -41.79
C THR A 395 -12.72 40.94 -42.00
N ALA A 396 -13.55 40.43 -41.08
CA ALA A 396 -13.96 39.03 -41.01
C ALA A 396 -12.79 38.02 -40.87
N GLN A 397 -11.62 38.46 -40.40
CA GLN A 397 -10.51 37.56 -40.06
C GLN A 397 -10.66 37.02 -38.63
N SER A 398 -10.36 35.73 -38.44
CA SER A 398 -10.28 35.12 -37.11
C SER A 398 -8.93 35.44 -36.46
N VAL A 399 -8.97 35.88 -35.20
CA VAL A 399 -7.81 36.20 -34.36
C VAL A 399 -7.90 35.46 -33.03
N SER A 400 -6.75 35.13 -32.45
CA SER A 400 -6.65 34.38 -31.19
C SER A 400 -6.13 35.26 -30.05
N GLY A 401 -6.62 35.03 -28.83
CA GLY A 401 -6.22 35.71 -27.60
C GLY A 401 -6.28 34.74 -26.41
N LYS A 402 -5.92 35.22 -25.21
CA LYS A 402 -5.88 34.39 -23.99
C LYS A 402 -6.87 34.86 -22.95
N GLU A 403 -7.45 33.92 -22.21
CA GLU A 403 -8.26 34.24 -21.04
C GLU A 403 -7.40 34.79 -19.89
N VAL A 404 -8.00 35.59 -19.01
CA VAL A 404 -7.47 35.88 -17.67
C VAL A 404 -8.38 35.20 -16.66
N VAL A 405 -7.86 34.25 -15.90
CA VAL A 405 -8.63 33.41 -14.98
C VAL A 405 -8.41 33.90 -13.56
N MET A 406 -9.48 34.30 -12.88
CA MET A 406 -9.47 34.62 -11.45
C MET A 406 -10.06 33.44 -10.68
N LYS A 407 -9.28 32.78 -9.82
CA LYS A 407 -9.66 31.55 -9.10
C LYS A 407 -9.48 31.70 -7.59
N THR A 408 -10.38 31.11 -6.81
CA THR A 408 -10.31 31.01 -5.34
C THR A 408 -10.70 29.60 -4.88
N SER A 409 -10.28 29.23 -3.66
CA SER A 409 -10.53 27.92 -3.05
C SER A 409 -11.09 28.08 -1.63
N SER A 410 -12.31 27.59 -1.41
CA SER A 410 -13.05 27.49 -0.13
C SER A 410 -13.27 28.77 0.70
N ALA A 411 -12.57 29.87 0.42
CA ALA A 411 -12.73 31.16 1.10
C ALA A 411 -13.92 31.97 0.57
N TYR A 412 -14.16 31.91 -0.75
CA TYR A 412 -15.23 32.64 -1.42
C TYR A 412 -15.88 31.82 -2.55
N THR A 413 -17.15 32.06 -2.81
CA THR A 413 -17.81 31.68 -4.06
C THR A 413 -18.01 32.92 -4.92
N PHE A 414 -17.49 32.92 -6.15
CA PHE A 414 -17.74 33.97 -7.12
C PHE A 414 -19.01 33.68 -7.92
N THR A 415 -19.80 34.73 -8.18
CA THR A 415 -20.98 34.68 -9.03
C THR A 415 -21.06 35.92 -9.93
N THR A 416 -21.63 35.76 -11.12
CA THR A 416 -21.84 36.87 -12.08
C THR A 416 -23.33 37.15 -12.33
N PRO A 417 -24.10 37.62 -11.31
CA PRO A 417 -25.51 37.95 -11.48
C PRO A 417 -25.75 39.09 -12.47
N ALA A 418 -27.00 39.27 -12.90
CA ALA A 418 -27.38 40.33 -13.84
C ALA A 418 -26.90 41.72 -13.37
N GLY A 419 -26.06 42.36 -14.18
CA GLY A 419 -25.39 43.62 -13.83
C GLY A 419 -23.89 43.49 -13.54
N SER A 420 -23.35 42.27 -13.43
CA SER A 420 -21.91 41.95 -13.50
C SER A 420 -21.34 42.16 -14.91
N GLY A 421 -20.02 42.26 -15.01
CA GLY A 421 -19.30 42.39 -16.29
C GLY A 421 -18.12 43.37 -16.25
N TRP A 422 -17.54 43.63 -17.42
CA TRP A 422 -16.46 44.58 -17.62
C TRP A 422 -16.86 46.03 -17.32
N VAL A 423 -15.94 46.78 -16.72
CA VAL A 423 -16.10 48.19 -16.36
C VAL A 423 -15.20 49.03 -17.25
N ALA A 424 -15.82 49.88 -18.08
CA ALA A 424 -15.08 50.80 -18.95
C ALA A 424 -14.63 52.06 -18.17
N ALA A 425 -13.40 52.50 -18.40
CA ALA A 425 -12.86 53.76 -17.86
C ALA A 425 -13.29 54.99 -18.68
N GLY A 426 -13.79 54.79 -19.91
CA GLY A 426 -14.21 55.84 -20.83
C GLY A 426 -15.37 55.44 -21.75
N VAL A 427 -15.58 56.21 -22.82
CA VAL A 427 -16.62 55.93 -23.82
C VAL A 427 -16.18 54.80 -24.74
N VAL A 428 -16.87 53.66 -24.68
CA VAL A 428 -16.67 52.54 -25.61
C VAL A 428 -17.11 52.97 -27.02
N PRO A 429 -16.24 52.91 -28.06
CA PRO A 429 -16.63 53.27 -29.42
C PRO A 429 -17.66 52.31 -30.00
N ALA A 430 -18.59 52.83 -30.82
CA ALA A 430 -19.68 52.02 -31.38
C ALA A 430 -19.25 50.96 -32.42
N ASN A 431 -18.04 51.09 -32.98
CA ASN A 431 -17.38 50.03 -33.74
C ASN A 431 -15.85 50.26 -33.70
N SER A 432 -15.13 49.38 -33.01
CA SER A 432 -13.66 49.45 -32.86
C SER A 432 -12.97 48.09 -32.85
N GLY A 433 -13.66 47.01 -33.23
CA GLY A 433 -13.09 45.65 -33.15
C GLY A 433 -12.77 45.22 -31.72
N LEU A 434 -13.64 45.52 -30.75
CA LEU A 434 -13.47 45.06 -29.37
C LEU A 434 -14.28 43.78 -29.14
N HIS A 435 -13.63 42.74 -28.62
CA HIS A 435 -14.26 41.55 -28.06
C HIS A 435 -14.21 41.62 -26.53
N THR A 436 -15.32 41.28 -25.89
CA THR A 436 -15.36 40.96 -24.46
C THR A 436 -16.33 39.83 -24.22
N ASN A 437 -15.93 38.89 -23.37
CA ASN A 437 -16.81 37.86 -22.83
C ASN A 437 -16.37 37.54 -21.39
N PHE A 438 -17.19 36.78 -20.68
CA PHE A 438 -16.77 36.12 -19.44
C PHE A 438 -17.56 34.83 -19.24
N SER A 439 -16.97 33.86 -18.54
CA SER A 439 -17.66 32.68 -18.05
C SER A 439 -17.37 32.48 -16.57
N GLN A 440 -18.23 31.70 -15.90
CA GLN A 440 -18.07 31.34 -14.50
C GLN A 440 -17.92 29.82 -14.41
N GLY A 441 -16.92 29.37 -13.66
CA GLY A 441 -16.71 27.96 -13.36
C GLY A 441 -16.74 27.72 -11.86
N SER A 442 -17.19 26.54 -11.45
CA SER A 442 -17.03 26.07 -10.08
C SER A 442 -16.90 24.55 -10.07
N THR A 443 -15.96 24.05 -9.26
CA THR A 443 -15.81 22.62 -8.99
C THR A 443 -15.92 22.38 -7.50
N THR A 444 -16.73 21.41 -7.09
CA THR A 444 -16.76 20.89 -5.72
C THR A 444 -16.04 19.55 -5.72
N ASN A 445 -14.93 19.46 -5.01
CA ASN A 445 -14.29 18.18 -4.74
C ASN A 445 -14.51 17.82 -3.27
N SER A 446 -15.09 16.66 -3.01
CA SER A 446 -15.27 16.12 -1.67
C SER A 446 -14.30 14.97 -1.48
N ASP A 447 -13.44 15.08 -0.48
CA ASP A 447 -12.49 14.01 -0.14
C ASP A 447 -13.27 12.73 0.23
N PRO A 448 -12.72 11.52 0.08
CA PRO A 448 -13.37 10.32 0.60
C PRO A 448 -13.55 10.42 2.13
N VAL A 449 -14.65 9.85 2.65
CA VAL A 449 -14.76 9.62 4.10
C VAL A 449 -13.60 8.71 4.50
N THR A 450 -12.71 9.21 5.36
CA THR A 450 -11.41 8.60 5.65
C THR A 450 -11.30 8.26 7.13
N SER A 451 -10.70 7.13 7.47
CA SER A 451 -10.26 6.81 8.85
C SER A 451 -8.74 6.72 8.93
N THR A 452 -8.17 7.19 10.05
CA THR A 452 -6.75 7.06 10.36
C THR A 452 -6.52 5.76 11.14
N ILE A 453 -5.66 4.88 10.66
CA ILE A 453 -5.40 3.55 11.24
C ILE A 453 -3.94 3.42 11.65
N VAL A 454 -3.68 2.82 12.81
CA VAL A 454 -2.32 2.48 13.29
C VAL A 454 -2.27 0.98 13.61
N LEU A 455 -1.28 0.28 13.05
CA LEU A 455 -1.01 -1.13 13.27
C LEU A 455 0.38 -1.28 13.94
N ASP A 456 0.44 -1.97 15.07
CA ASP A 456 1.68 -2.21 15.83
C ASP A 456 1.69 -3.64 16.40
N ASP A 457 2.58 -4.50 15.89
CA ASP A 457 2.76 -5.90 16.34
C ASP A 457 1.45 -6.72 16.35
N VAL A 458 0.52 -6.44 15.43
CA VAL A 458 -0.76 -7.18 15.34
C VAL A 458 -0.48 -8.64 15.03
N GLY A 459 -1.01 -9.55 15.87
CA GLY A 459 -0.73 -10.99 15.81
C GLY A 459 0.63 -11.41 16.39
N ARG A 460 1.44 -10.48 16.92
CA ARG A 460 2.69 -10.74 17.66
C ARG A 460 3.68 -11.66 16.94
N GLY A 461 3.85 -11.43 15.64
CA GLY A 461 4.69 -12.23 14.74
C GLY A 461 3.97 -13.39 14.02
N SER A 462 2.80 -13.79 14.50
CA SER A 462 1.82 -14.65 13.80
C SER A 462 0.69 -13.82 13.20
N THR A 463 -0.33 -14.45 12.61
CA THR A 463 -1.54 -13.77 12.11
C THR A 463 -2.47 -13.40 13.26
N GLY A 464 -2.89 -12.14 13.33
CA GLY A 464 -3.97 -11.66 14.20
C GLY A 464 -5.35 -11.97 13.61
N GLY A 465 -6.34 -11.12 13.89
CA GLY A 465 -7.68 -11.20 13.30
C GLY A 465 -7.98 -10.11 12.27
N ASP A 466 -9.27 -9.87 12.08
CA ASP A 466 -9.84 -8.89 11.15
C ASP A 466 -9.84 -7.47 11.72
N LEU A 467 -9.75 -6.47 10.85
CA LEU A 467 -10.00 -5.06 11.18
C LEU A 467 -11.15 -4.50 10.34
N VAL A 468 -12.26 -4.12 10.98
CA VAL A 468 -13.45 -3.57 10.30
C VAL A 468 -13.81 -2.19 10.82
N VAL A 469 -13.62 -1.15 10.00
CA VAL A 469 -13.93 0.24 10.38
C VAL A 469 -14.99 0.82 9.45
N GLY A 470 -16.14 1.24 9.97
CA GLY A 470 -17.31 1.49 9.12
C GLY A 470 -18.48 2.22 9.78
N GLY A 471 -19.68 2.03 9.23
CA GLY A 471 -20.93 2.61 9.73
C GLY A 471 -21.78 1.58 10.46
N LEU A 472 -22.52 2.03 11.48
CA LEU A 472 -23.25 1.19 12.44
C LEU A 472 -24.19 0.11 11.87
N SER A 473 -24.78 0.32 10.68
CA SER A 473 -25.82 -0.56 10.14
C SER A 473 -25.35 -1.35 8.92
N VAL A 474 -25.38 -2.68 9.06
CA VAL A 474 -24.88 -3.65 8.08
C VAL A 474 -25.98 -4.58 7.54
N GLY A 475 -25.71 -5.23 6.40
CA GLY A 475 -26.58 -6.24 5.77
C GLY A 475 -27.60 -5.69 4.77
N ASP A 476 -28.25 -6.59 4.02
CA ASP A 476 -29.04 -6.33 2.79
C ASP A 476 -30.16 -5.27 2.87
N THR A 477 -30.60 -4.91 4.07
CA THR A 477 -31.64 -3.88 4.28
C THR A 477 -31.07 -2.54 4.73
N SER A 478 -29.77 -2.45 4.97
CA SER A 478 -29.07 -1.20 5.26
C SER A 478 -28.88 -0.38 4.00
N THR A 479 -29.13 0.93 4.12
CA THR A 479 -28.72 1.94 3.13
C THR A 479 -27.53 2.77 3.63
N SER A 480 -26.91 2.32 4.73
CA SER A 480 -25.83 3.03 5.41
C SER A 480 -24.52 2.81 4.68
N LYS A 481 -23.64 3.81 4.71
CA LYS A 481 -22.33 3.77 4.09
C LYS A 481 -21.26 3.46 5.14
N GLY A 482 -20.19 2.79 4.74
CA GLY A 482 -18.97 2.69 5.53
C GLY A 482 -18.01 3.86 5.29
N VAL A 483 -16.76 3.61 5.65
CA VAL A 483 -15.60 4.46 5.35
C VAL A 483 -15.11 4.15 3.93
N GLN A 484 -14.70 5.19 3.20
CA GLN A 484 -14.28 5.07 1.80
C GLN A 484 -12.77 4.98 1.63
N ARG A 485 -12.00 5.44 2.62
CA ARG A 485 -10.54 5.42 2.59
C ARG A 485 -9.92 5.09 3.94
N PHE A 486 -8.85 4.30 3.94
CA PHE A 486 -7.99 4.11 5.11
C PHE A 486 -6.61 4.71 4.86
N ASP A 487 -6.15 5.55 5.78
CA ASP A 487 -4.74 5.97 5.86
C ASP A 487 -4.09 5.15 6.99
N ILE A 488 -3.34 4.11 6.63
CA ILE A 488 -2.74 3.11 7.52
C ILE A 488 -1.28 3.45 7.80
N THR A 489 -0.93 3.54 9.08
CA THR A 489 0.45 3.64 9.57
C THR A 489 0.87 2.33 10.24
N VAL A 490 1.92 1.69 9.75
CA VAL A 490 2.48 0.45 10.33
C VAL A 490 3.72 0.80 11.14
N GLU A 491 3.60 0.77 12.46
CA GLU A 491 4.70 1.08 13.40
C GLU A 491 5.66 -0.11 13.51
N ASP A 492 5.17 -1.26 13.94
CA ASP A 492 5.91 -2.52 14.09
C ASP A 492 5.24 -3.67 13.31
N ASN A 493 6.01 -4.72 12.98
CA ASN A 493 5.62 -5.84 12.10
C ASN A 493 4.23 -6.42 12.43
N SER A 494 3.25 -6.21 11.55
CA SER A 494 1.83 -6.54 11.80
C SER A 494 1.28 -7.52 10.77
N LYS A 495 0.45 -8.48 11.19
CA LYS A 495 -0.21 -9.44 10.30
C LYS A 495 -1.68 -9.59 10.64
N LEU A 496 -2.54 -9.44 9.65
CA LEU A 496 -4.00 -9.52 9.76
C LEU A 496 -4.56 -10.54 8.76
N GLN A 497 -5.81 -10.92 8.96
CA GLN A 497 -6.59 -11.69 7.99
C GLN A 497 -7.18 -10.71 6.96
N ASN A 498 -8.21 -9.96 7.34
CA ASN A 498 -8.90 -9.01 6.48
C ASN A 498 -8.81 -7.55 7.01
N ILE A 499 -8.83 -6.56 6.10
CA ILE A 499 -8.99 -5.14 6.44
C ILE A 499 -10.13 -4.54 5.60
N ASP A 500 -11.29 -4.34 6.24
CA ASP A 500 -12.54 -4.05 5.55
C ASP A 500 -13.24 -2.78 6.06
N SER A 501 -14.17 -2.28 5.23
CA SER A 501 -15.20 -1.35 5.68
C SER A 501 -16.60 -1.88 5.35
N THR A 502 -17.49 -1.76 6.33
CA THR A 502 -18.90 -2.16 6.28
C THR A 502 -19.58 -1.82 4.95
N ASN A 503 -20.41 -2.73 4.45
CA ASN A 503 -21.19 -2.58 3.22
C ASN A 503 -20.30 -2.30 1.99
N ASN A 504 -19.12 -2.95 1.93
CA ASN A 504 -18.18 -2.88 0.81
C ASN A 504 -17.86 -1.43 0.36
N THR A 505 -17.71 -0.52 1.34
CA THR A 505 -17.58 0.92 1.05
C THR A 505 -16.13 1.37 0.84
N LEU A 506 -15.14 0.57 1.27
CA LEU A 506 -13.72 0.89 1.15
C LEU A 506 -13.31 0.97 -0.34
N ARG A 507 -12.62 2.05 -0.73
CA ARG A 507 -12.18 2.29 -2.12
C ARG A 507 -10.69 2.51 -2.24
N GLU A 508 -10.08 3.11 -1.23
CA GLU A 508 -8.70 3.58 -1.26
C GLU A 508 -8.01 3.22 0.05
N VAL A 509 -6.77 2.74 -0.04
CA VAL A 509 -5.91 2.45 1.10
C VAL A 509 -4.56 3.11 0.82
N SER A 510 -4.05 3.88 1.78
CA SER A 510 -2.68 4.40 1.75
C SER A 510 -1.91 3.79 2.91
N ILE A 511 -0.72 3.27 2.65
CA ILE A 511 0.07 2.51 3.62
C ILE A 511 1.45 3.16 3.77
N VAL A 512 1.80 3.54 4.99
CA VAL A 512 3.10 4.16 5.32
C VAL A 512 3.69 3.52 6.58
N ASN A 513 5.01 3.60 6.74
CA ASN A 513 5.65 3.21 7.99
C ASN A 513 5.61 4.33 9.04
N GLY A 514 5.31 3.94 10.28
CA GLY A 514 5.45 4.77 11.46
C GLY A 514 6.83 4.64 12.11
N THR A 515 6.90 4.97 13.40
CA THR A 515 8.12 4.75 14.20
C THR A 515 8.05 3.38 14.86
N THR A 516 8.97 2.48 14.51
CA THR A 516 9.09 1.17 15.21
C THR A 516 9.46 1.40 16.66
N THR A 517 8.70 0.83 17.59
CA THR A 517 8.96 0.84 19.03
C THR A 517 9.69 -0.42 19.49
N ARG A 518 9.57 -1.53 18.75
CA ARG A 518 10.09 -2.85 19.12
C ARG A 518 11.44 -3.15 18.48
N MET A 519 12.21 -4.03 19.12
CA MET A 519 13.51 -4.49 18.62
C MET A 519 13.37 -5.90 18.03
N THR A 520 14.25 -6.23 17.06
CA THR A 520 14.41 -7.58 16.51
C THR A 520 14.55 -8.64 17.61
N ASP A 521 13.80 -9.73 17.49
CA ASP A 521 13.90 -10.92 18.34
C ASP A 521 14.57 -12.10 17.61
N ALA A 522 14.44 -13.33 18.14
CA ALA A 522 15.08 -14.52 17.58
C ALA A 522 14.41 -15.10 16.32
N TYR A 523 13.17 -14.70 16.03
CA TYR A 523 12.32 -15.19 14.95
C TYR A 523 11.86 -14.06 14.02
N THR A 524 11.67 -12.86 14.57
CA THR A 524 11.15 -11.68 13.86
C THR A 524 12.22 -10.59 13.79
N LYS A 525 12.67 -10.28 12.57
CA LYS A 525 13.52 -9.11 12.31
C LYS A 525 12.64 -7.88 12.10
N THR A 526 12.75 -6.92 13.01
CA THR A 526 12.16 -5.57 12.86
C THR A 526 13.26 -4.61 12.44
N VAL A 527 13.09 -3.97 11.29
CA VAL A 527 14.00 -2.92 10.79
C VAL A 527 13.44 -1.57 11.20
N LYS A 528 14.29 -0.69 11.74
CA LYS A 528 13.84 0.60 12.29
C LYS A 528 13.06 1.42 11.26
N ASP A 529 11.88 1.88 11.67
CA ASP A 529 10.94 2.71 10.90
C ASP A 529 10.55 2.06 9.54
N ALA A 530 10.50 0.72 9.54
CA ALA A 530 10.22 -0.15 8.40
C ALA A 530 9.57 -1.47 8.88
N GLY A 531 8.48 -1.36 9.66
CA GLY A 531 7.65 -2.51 10.05
C GLY A 531 6.93 -3.12 8.85
N ASN A 532 6.97 -4.45 8.74
CA ASN A 532 6.31 -5.21 7.67
C ASN A 532 4.79 -5.27 7.88
N LEU A 533 4.03 -5.43 6.80
CA LEU A 533 2.58 -5.67 6.82
C LEU A 533 2.22 -6.92 6.01
N THR A 534 1.39 -7.79 6.58
CA THR A 534 0.85 -8.97 5.88
C THR A 534 -0.67 -9.01 6.03
N VAL A 535 -1.42 -9.14 4.93
CA VAL A 535 -2.89 -9.19 4.93
C VAL A 535 -3.35 -10.18 3.83
N LYS A 536 -3.69 -11.42 4.20
CA LYS A 536 -3.84 -12.55 3.25
C LYS A 536 -5.15 -13.33 3.39
N GLY A 537 -6.19 -12.69 3.92
CA GLY A 537 -7.48 -13.31 4.13
C GLY A 537 -7.44 -14.51 5.08
N ASN A 538 -8.47 -15.34 5.00
CA ASN A 538 -8.68 -16.45 5.91
C ASN A 538 -8.71 -17.81 5.21
N TRP A 539 -7.52 -18.28 4.78
CA TRP A 539 -7.33 -19.53 4.03
C TRP A 539 -7.88 -20.81 4.70
N ASN A 540 -8.21 -20.82 6.00
CA ASN A 540 -8.43 -22.06 6.75
C ASN A 540 -9.49 -22.06 7.87
N ASP A 541 -10.22 -20.97 8.13
CA ASP A 541 -11.13 -20.98 9.28
C ASP A 541 -12.44 -21.73 9.02
N THR A 542 -12.57 -22.89 9.65
CA THR A 542 -13.84 -23.63 9.73
C THR A 542 -14.84 -23.01 10.73
N ASN A 543 -14.44 -21.98 11.48
CA ASN A 543 -15.26 -21.28 12.48
C ASN A 543 -15.94 -20.02 11.94
N GLN A 544 -16.73 -20.13 10.86
CA GLN A 544 -17.64 -19.07 10.37
C GLN A 544 -18.67 -18.54 11.41
N GLY A 545 -18.61 -18.97 12.67
CA GLY A 545 -19.50 -18.56 13.75
C GLY A 545 -19.05 -17.33 14.54
N ASN A 546 -17.86 -16.76 14.31
CA ASN A 546 -17.32 -15.64 15.09
C ASN A 546 -17.08 -14.33 14.31
N ALA A 547 -17.28 -14.32 12.98
CA ALA A 547 -16.98 -13.16 12.14
C ALA A 547 -17.71 -11.88 12.59
N LEU A 548 -16.99 -10.76 12.67
CA LEU A 548 -17.57 -9.47 13.05
C LEU A 548 -18.58 -8.96 11.98
N PRO A 549 -19.65 -8.23 12.37
CA PRO A 549 -20.73 -7.85 11.45
C PRO A 549 -20.27 -6.96 10.28
N GLY A 550 -20.05 -7.55 9.10
CA GLY A 550 -19.56 -6.83 7.92
C GLY A 550 -18.05 -6.91 7.71
N ALA A 551 -17.35 -7.80 8.43
CA ALA A 551 -16.13 -8.45 7.92
C ALA A 551 -16.48 -9.29 6.69
N VAL A 552 -15.55 -9.43 5.74
CA VAL A 552 -15.66 -10.40 4.64
C VAL A 552 -14.90 -11.67 5.04
N SER A 553 -15.58 -12.82 5.06
CA SER A 553 -14.94 -14.11 5.33
C SER A 553 -14.59 -14.80 4.02
N ASP A 554 -13.39 -14.53 3.52
CA ASP A 554 -12.87 -15.06 2.24
C ASP A 554 -11.36 -15.32 2.28
N ASN A 555 -10.77 -15.56 1.10
CA ASN A 555 -9.34 -15.87 0.94
C ASN A 555 -8.47 -14.63 0.67
N TYR A 556 -9.00 -13.41 0.78
CA TYR A 556 -8.32 -12.19 0.34
C TYR A 556 -8.15 -11.19 1.49
N GLY A 557 -7.05 -10.42 1.49
CA GLY A 557 -6.83 -9.40 2.51
C GLY A 557 -7.64 -8.11 2.29
N PHE A 558 -7.95 -7.80 1.02
CA PHE A 558 -8.70 -6.62 0.61
C PHE A 558 -9.74 -6.94 -0.47
N ASN A 559 -10.94 -6.37 -0.32
CA ASN A 559 -12.08 -6.58 -1.20
C ASN A 559 -12.47 -5.31 -1.98
N ASP A 560 -12.49 -5.41 -3.31
CA ASP A 560 -12.96 -4.38 -4.25
C ASP A 560 -12.35 -2.98 -4.03
N VAL A 561 -11.11 -2.93 -3.56
CA VAL A 561 -10.34 -1.70 -3.34
C VAL A 561 -9.70 -1.29 -4.66
N ARG A 562 -9.97 -0.06 -5.13
CA ARG A 562 -9.43 0.45 -6.41
C ARG A 562 -8.07 1.14 -6.29
N LEU A 563 -7.62 1.47 -5.10
CA LEU A 563 -6.32 2.11 -4.89
C LEU A 563 -5.66 1.52 -3.65
N ILE A 564 -4.50 0.89 -3.82
CA ILE A 564 -3.56 0.62 -2.73
C ILE A 564 -2.30 1.42 -3.05
N GLU A 565 -2.00 2.39 -2.19
CA GLU A 565 -0.89 3.34 -2.36
C GLU A 565 0.14 3.15 -1.24
N ALA A 566 1.20 2.41 -1.57
CA ALA A 566 2.30 2.08 -0.66
C ALA A 566 3.69 2.48 -1.19
N SER A 567 3.81 3.33 -2.22
CA SER A 567 5.08 3.71 -2.90
C SER A 567 6.19 4.32 -2.02
N THR A 568 5.90 4.59 -0.74
CA THR A 568 6.87 5.09 0.25
C THR A 568 7.06 4.15 1.46
N PHE A 569 6.43 2.98 1.41
CA PHE A 569 6.52 1.91 2.40
C PHE A 569 7.86 1.19 2.28
N LYS A 570 8.51 0.94 3.42
CA LYS A 570 9.88 0.41 3.52
C LYS A 570 9.93 -0.96 4.19
N GLY A 571 8.89 -1.32 4.94
CA GLY A 571 8.66 -2.71 5.34
C GLY A 571 8.33 -3.56 4.13
N MET A 572 8.39 -4.88 4.29
CA MET A 572 7.81 -5.82 3.32
C MET A 572 6.29 -5.74 3.40
N LEU A 573 5.63 -5.55 2.27
CA LEU A 573 4.19 -5.68 2.06
C LEU A 573 3.90 -7.06 1.46
N ASP A 574 3.05 -7.88 2.10
CA ASP A 574 2.64 -9.21 1.62
C ASP A 574 1.11 -9.30 1.68
N ILE A 575 0.44 -8.92 0.59
CA ILE A 575 -1.02 -8.76 0.55
C ILE A 575 -1.66 -9.50 -0.63
N ASP A 576 -2.84 -10.05 -0.39
CA ASP A 576 -3.70 -10.60 -1.44
C ASP A 576 -4.98 -9.76 -1.54
N ALA A 577 -5.51 -9.56 -2.74
CA ALA A 577 -6.71 -8.76 -3.00
C ALA A 577 -7.59 -9.38 -4.08
N VAL A 578 -8.87 -9.00 -4.09
CA VAL A 578 -9.82 -9.40 -5.13
C VAL A 578 -10.60 -8.21 -5.68
N LEU A 579 -10.83 -8.22 -6.99
CA LEU A 579 -11.83 -7.41 -7.68
C LEU A 579 -12.99 -8.33 -8.09
N SER A 580 -13.98 -8.45 -7.20
CA SER A 580 -15.15 -9.31 -7.37
C SER A 580 -16.14 -8.75 -8.40
N ASP A 581 -17.23 -9.46 -8.66
CA ASP A 581 -18.33 -9.00 -9.51
C ASP A 581 -19.05 -7.74 -8.98
N ASN A 582 -18.90 -7.41 -7.69
CA ASN A 582 -19.47 -6.20 -7.09
C ASN A 582 -18.80 -4.90 -7.57
N VAL A 583 -17.55 -4.96 -8.06
CA VAL A 583 -16.84 -3.83 -8.68
C VAL A 583 -17.67 -3.20 -9.80
N THR A 584 -18.40 -4.04 -10.55
CA THR A 584 -19.30 -3.62 -11.64
C THR A 584 -20.34 -2.59 -11.19
N ALA A 585 -20.98 -2.80 -10.04
CA ALA A 585 -22.00 -1.91 -9.48
C ALA A 585 -21.40 -0.76 -8.65
N LYS A 586 -20.25 -1.01 -8.02
CA LYS A 586 -19.56 -0.08 -7.12
C LYS A 586 -18.83 1.05 -7.85
N TYR A 587 -18.28 0.77 -9.02
CA TYR A 587 -17.45 1.73 -9.79
C TYR A 587 -17.88 1.91 -11.24
N LEU A 588 -18.35 0.85 -11.91
CA LEU A 588 -18.44 0.79 -13.38
C LEU A 588 -19.88 0.87 -13.90
N ASN A 589 -20.64 1.79 -13.30
CA ASN A 589 -21.98 2.21 -13.70
C ASN A 589 -21.93 3.70 -14.07
N LEU A 590 -21.14 3.99 -15.09
CA LEU A 590 -20.79 5.33 -15.56
C LEU A 590 -21.56 5.66 -16.85
N ALA A 591 -21.33 6.84 -17.40
CA ALA A 591 -21.98 7.28 -18.63
C ALA A 591 -21.18 8.40 -19.28
N ASP A 592 -20.75 8.18 -20.52
CA ASP A 592 -19.93 9.08 -21.31
C ASP A 592 -20.62 10.45 -21.45
N THR A 593 -20.28 11.39 -20.57
CA THR A 593 -20.84 12.75 -20.58
C THR A 593 -20.00 13.73 -21.40
N ALA A 594 -18.84 13.29 -21.91
CA ALA A 594 -17.89 14.06 -22.70
C ALA A 594 -17.68 13.45 -24.10
N PRO A 595 -18.51 13.79 -25.11
CA PRO A 595 -18.45 13.16 -26.44
C PRO A 595 -17.11 13.31 -27.19
N ASP A 596 -16.32 14.33 -26.86
CA ASP A 596 -14.99 14.58 -27.46
C ASP A 596 -13.84 13.89 -26.68
N ALA A 597 -14.13 13.27 -25.53
CA ALA A 597 -13.17 12.61 -24.65
C ALA A 597 -13.86 11.52 -23.80
N PRO A 598 -14.32 10.40 -24.42
CA PRO A 598 -15.01 9.32 -23.71
C PRO A 598 -14.18 8.74 -22.56
N ALA A 599 -12.85 8.60 -22.75
CA ALA A 599 -11.91 8.14 -21.72
C ALA A 599 -11.84 8.96 -20.41
N ALA A 600 -12.53 10.11 -20.32
CA ALA A 600 -12.39 11.05 -19.22
C ALA A 600 -13.08 10.60 -17.91
N ASP A 601 -14.06 9.69 -17.96
CA ASP A 601 -14.68 9.10 -16.78
C ASP A 601 -14.17 7.70 -16.40
N ASN A 602 -13.21 7.13 -17.15
CA ASN A 602 -12.62 5.82 -16.83
C ASN A 602 -12.06 5.76 -15.40
N VAL A 603 -12.34 4.65 -14.71
CA VAL A 603 -11.90 4.38 -13.35
C VAL A 603 -10.61 3.57 -13.38
N THR A 604 -9.54 4.20 -12.90
CA THR A 604 -8.28 3.51 -12.61
C THR A 604 -8.38 2.68 -11.33
N PHE A 605 -7.89 1.45 -11.44
CA PHE A 605 -7.51 0.53 -10.38
C PHE A 605 -5.99 0.53 -10.32
N ALA A 606 -5.41 0.94 -9.20
CA ALA A 606 -3.97 1.14 -9.06
C ALA A 606 -3.44 0.47 -7.78
N TYR A 607 -2.40 -0.34 -7.93
CA TYR A 607 -1.72 -1.03 -6.85
C TYR A 607 -0.23 -0.69 -6.92
N ASN A 608 0.20 0.26 -6.09
CA ASN A 608 1.58 0.70 -6.01
C ASN A 608 2.17 0.11 -4.73
N LEU A 609 3.08 -0.86 -4.86
CA LEU A 609 3.76 -1.50 -3.73
C LEU A 609 4.92 -0.61 -3.22
N GLY A 610 5.76 -1.12 -2.34
CA GLY A 610 6.75 -0.36 -1.58
C GLY A 610 8.14 -0.25 -2.21
N THR A 611 9.14 -0.16 -1.33
CA THR A 611 10.57 -0.07 -1.68
C THR A 611 11.38 -1.20 -1.02
N ASN A 612 10.77 -2.37 -0.87
CA ASN A 612 11.33 -3.58 -0.28
C ASN A 612 10.79 -4.77 -1.07
N ASN A 613 11.30 -5.98 -0.82
CA ASN A 613 10.93 -7.19 -1.54
C ASN A 613 9.49 -7.61 -1.21
N ASP A 614 8.53 -7.09 -1.96
CA ASP A 614 7.10 -7.18 -1.65
C ASP A 614 6.43 -8.37 -2.35
N LYS A 615 5.20 -8.69 -1.93
CA LYS A 615 4.37 -9.72 -2.56
C LYS A 615 2.94 -9.24 -2.73
N PHE A 616 2.41 -9.47 -3.91
CA PHE A 616 1.07 -9.07 -4.28
C PHE A 616 0.37 -10.16 -5.09
N SER A 617 -0.81 -10.58 -4.64
CA SER A 617 -1.72 -11.40 -5.45
C SER A 617 -3.01 -10.62 -5.73
N LEU A 618 -3.45 -10.60 -6.99
CA LEU A 618 -4.72 -9.99 -7.39
C LEU A 618 -5.54 -10.95 -8.25
N ASP A 619 -6.71 -11.34 -7.74
CA ASP A 619 -7.70 -12.07 -8.52
C ASP A 619 -8.76 -11.08 -9.05
N ILE A 620 -9.14 -11.22 -10.32
CA ILE A 620 -10.10 -10.34 -10.99
C ILE A 620 -11.23 -11.18 -11.55
N ASP A 621 -12.47 -10.93 -11.11
CA ASP A 621 -13.63 -11.59 -11.71
C ASP A 621 -13.87 -11.08 -13.14
N ALA A 622 -13.97 -12.02 -14.10
CA ALA A 622 -14.15 -11.74 -15.51
C ALA A 622 -15.39 -10.89 -15.84
N SER A 623 -16.41 -10.83 -14.97
CA SER A 623 -17.58 -9.94 -15.11
C SER A 623 -17.20 -8.45 -15.16
N ASN A 624 -16.06 -8.07 -14.59
CA ASN A 624 -15.54 -6.71 -14.67
C ASN A 624 -15.18 -6.30 -16.10
N LEU A 625 -14.80 -7.27 -16.94
CA LEU A 625 -14.40 -7.09 -18.33
C LEU A 625 -15.50 -7.50 -19.35
N GLN A 626 -16.59 -8.14 -18.90
CA GLN A 626 -17.49 -8.95 -19.75
C GLN A 626 -18.38 -8.23 -20.77
N ALA A 627 -18.91 -7.04 -20.48
CA ALA A 627 -19.94 -6.42 -21.32
C ALA A 627 -19.34 -5.80 -22.60
N SER A 628 -19.98 -5.95 -23.77
CA SER A 628 -19.39 -5.61 -25.08
C SER A 628 -19.99 -4.36 -25.75
N GLY A 629 -19.13 -3.42 -26.15
CA GLY A 629 -19.48 -2.24 -26.96
C GLY A 629 -18.47 -1.10 -26.75
N THR A 630 -18.52 -0.05 -27.57
CA THR A 630 -17.71 1.18 -27.36
C THR A 630 -18.19 2.04 -26.18
N THR A 631 -18.91 1.44 -25.24
CA THR A 631 -19.51 2.02 -24.03
C THR A 631 -19.62 0.96 -22.91
N THR A 632 -18.86 -0.14 -23.01
CA THR A 632 -18.68 -1.18 -21.98
C THR A 632 -17.42 -2.01 -22.31
N ARG A 633 -16.36 -2.07 -21.49
CA ARG A 633 -15.97 -1.13 -20.44
C ARG A 633 -14.55 -0.64 -20.71
N GLU A 634 -14.48 0.41 -21.52
CA GLU A 634 -13.31 1.30 -21.54
C GLU A 634 -13.03 1.85 -20.12
N ASP A 635 -14.11 2.01 -19.36
CA ASP A 635 -14.24 2.46 -17.98
C ASP A 635 -13.29 1.79 -16.96
N PHE A 636 -12.74 0.61 -17.27
CA PHE A 636 -11.85 -0.13 -16.37
C PHE A 636 -10.41 0.01 -16.86
N VAL A 637 -9.51 0.49 -16.01
CA VAL A 637 -8.07 0.52 -16.29
C VAL A 637 -7.32 0.00 -15.07
N LEU A 638 -6.47 -1.02 -15.23
CA LEU A 638 -5.66 -1.60 -14.17
C LEU A 638 -4.17 -1.30 -14.37
N SER A 639 -3.53 -0.84 -13.30
CA SER A 639 -2.09 -0.62 -13.19
C SER A 639 -1.57 -1.24 -11.90
N ILE A 640 -0.55 -2.09 -11.99
CA ILE A 640 0.19 -2.65 -10.85
C ILE A 640 1.65 -2.21 -11.01
N ASN A 641 2.26 -1.72 -9.93
CA ASN A 641 3.66 -1.28 -9.88
C ASN A 641 4.33 -1.89 -8.64
N GLY A 642 5.36 -2.72 -8.82
CA GLY A 642 6.14 -3.31 -7.72
C GLY A 642 7.01 -2.26 -7.01
N GLY A 643 7.67 -1.41 -7.79
CA GLY A 643 8.37 -0.24 -7.30
C GLY A 643 9.87 -0.48 -7.25
N ALA A 644 10.39 -0.86 -6.07
CA ALA A 644 11.81 -1.17 -5.94
C ALA A 644 12.05 -2.28 -4.90
N GLY A 645 12.55 -3.44 -5.31
CA GLY A 645 12.64 -4.57 -4.40
C GLY A 645 13.16 -5.85 -5.07
N LYS A 646 12.41 -6.93 -4.84
CA LYS A 646 12.49 -8.21 -5.55
C LYS A 646 11.09 -8.79 -5.43
N ASP A 647 10.21 -8.24 -6.24
CA ASP A 647 8.79 -8.20 -5.96
C ASP A 647 8.09 -9.37 -6.62
N ALA A 648 7.23 -10.05 -5.87
CA ALA A 648 6.52 -11.23 -6.34
C ALA A 648 5.06 -10.86 -6.65
N ILE A 649 4.79 -10.56 -7.92
CA ILE A 649 3.46 -10.15 -8.41
C ILE A 649 2.79 -11.35 -9.09
N SER A 650 1.59 -11.70 -8.64
CA SER A 650 0.72 -12.70 -9.27
C SER A 650 -0.64 -12.09 -9.57
N VAL A 651 -1.15 -12.31 -10.78
CA VAL A 651 -2.52 -11.93 -11.17
C VAL A 651 -3.25 -13.12 -11.79
N ASP A 652 -4.57 -13.15 -11.67
CA ASP A 652 -5.44 -14.17 -12.28
C ASP A 652 -6.78 -13.54 -12.70
N ILE A 653 -7.34 -13.96 -13.85
CA ILE A 653 -8.69 -13.59 -14.27
C ILE A 653 -9.64 -14.77 -14.03
N ILE A 654 -10.27 -14.74 -12.86
CA ILE A 654 -11.10 -15.82 -12.36
C ILE A 654 -12.52 -15.80 -12.97
N ASN A 655 -13.21 -16.95 -12.88
CA ASN A 655 -14.60 -17.15 -13.33
C ASN A 655 -14.89 -16.91 -14.83
N GLY A 656 -13.88 -16.63 -15.66
CA GLY A 656 -14.04 -16.36 -17.09
C GLY A 656 -14.48 -17.54 -17.99
N GLY A 657 -14.46 -18.78 -17.47
CA GLY A 657 -14.75 -19.99 -18.24
C GLY A 657 -13.59 -20.45 -19.13
N TYR A 658 -13.92 -21.18 -20.21
CA TYR A 658 -12.95 -21.51 -21.27
C TYR A 658 -12.85 -20.34 -22.27
N GLU A 659 -11.63 -19.99 -22.63
CA GLU A 659 -11.30 -18.86 -23.50
C GLU A 659 -11.33 -19.26 -24.97
N ASP A 660 -12.51 -19.64 -25.46
CA ASP A 660 -12.69 -20.04 -26.87
C ASP A 660 -12.69 -18.87 -27.87
N GLY A 661 -12.11 -17.73 -27.50
CA GLY A 661 -12.05 -16.49 -28.28
C GLY A 661 -13.42 -15.88 -28.61
N SER A 662 -14.54 -16.50 -28.20
CA SER A 662 -15.88 -15.91 -28.28
C SER A 662 -16.29 -15.21 -26.97
N ALA A 663 -15.58 -15.51 -25.88
CA ALA A 663 -15.75 -14.87 -24.59
C ALA A 663 -15.55 -13.34 -24.70
N ALA A 664 -16.61 -12.59 -24.38
CA ALA A 664 -16.61 -11.13 -24.54
C ALA A 664 -15.57 -10.44 -23.63
N TRP A 665 -15.35 -10.98 -22.42
CA TRP A 665 -14.37 -10.43 -21.47
C TRP A 665 -12.93 -10.43 -22.02
N TYR A 666 -12.55 -11.50 -22.71
CA TYR A 666 -11.24 -11.68 -23.31
C TYR A 666 -11.05 -10.80 -24.57
N ASN A 667 -12.07 -10.76 -25.43
CA ASN A 667 -12.06 -9.85 -26.58
C ASN A 667 -11.97 -8.37 -26.16
N ASN A 668 -12.61 -8.00 -25.05
CA ASN A 668 -12.59 -6.65 -24.53
C ASN A 668 -11.23 -6.26 -23.92
N SER A 669 -10.53 -7.14 -23.19
CA SER A 669 -9.19 -6.82 -22.66
C SER A 669 -8.21 -6.55 -23.81
N LYS A 670 -8.23 -7.38 -24.87
CA LYS A 670 -7.43 -7.16 -26.09
C LYS A 670 -7.77 -5.86 -26.84
N LEU A 671 -9.04 -5.48 -26.89
CA LEU A 671 -9.46 -4.23 -27.55
C LEU A 671 -9.12 -2.97 -26.74
N ASN A 672 -9.19 -3.05 -25.41
CA ASN A 672 -9.01 -1.90 -24.52
C ASN A 672 -7.56 -1.69 -24.09
N ALA A 673 -6.70 -2.74 -24.15
CA ALA A 673 -5.31 -2.72 -23.71
C ALA A 673 -5.14 -2.12 -22.30
N ASN A 674 -6.05 -2.49 -21.40
CA ASN A 674 -6.32 -1.81 -20.14
C ASN A 674 -5.80 -2.55 -18.90
N LEU A 675 -4.99 -3.60 -19.08
CA LEU A 675 -4.37 -4.39 -18.02
C LEU A 675 -2.84 -4.20 -18.08
N SER A 676 -2.24 -3.69 -17.01
CA SER A 676 -0.80 -3.40 -16.99
C SER A 676 -0.11 -3.74 -15.67
N ILE A 677 1.10 -4.27 -15.79
CA ILE A 677 2.01 -4.59 -14.69
C ILE A 677 3.38 -3.99 -15.01
N ASP A 678 4.02 -3.40 -14.01
CA ASP A 678 5.38 -2.88 -14.03
C ASP A 678 6.07 -3.45 -12.77
N GLY A 679 7.13 -4.25 -12.91
CA GLY A 679 7.90 -4.75 -11.77
C GLY A 679 8.60 -3.56 -11.09
N GLY A 680 9.52 -2.94 -11.84
CA GLY A 680 10.13 -1.67 -11.49
C GLY A 680 11.65 -1.77 -11.46
N ALA A 681 12.24 -1.88 -10.27
CA ALA A 681 13.68 -1.92 -10.09
C ALA A 681 14.12 -2.96 -9.05
N GLY A 682 14.79 -4.00 -9.49
CA GLY A 682 15.11 -5.18 -8.68
C GLY A 682 14.94 -6.46 -9.47
N ASP A 683 15.25 -7.60 -8.86
CA ASP A 683 15.09 -8.90 -9.53
C ASP A 683 13.68 -9.42 -9.24
N ASP A 684 12.71 -9.01 -10.05
CA ASP A 684 11.28 -9.20 -9.81
C ASP A 684 10.77 -10.54 -10.36
N THR A 685 9.56 -10.92 -9.98
CA THR A 685 8.89 -12.14 -10.44
C THR A 685 7.41 -11.88 -10.71
N ILE A 686 7.05 -11.81 -11.99
CA ILE A 686 5.70 -11.49 -12.46
C ILE A 686 5.04 -12.75 -13.01
N LYS A 687 3.78 -12.99 -12.62
CA LYS A 687 2.98 -14.14 -13.07
C LYS A 687 1.58 -13.69 -13.48
N THR A 688 1.28 -13.78 -14.77
CA THR A 688 -0.10 -13.67 -15.28
C THR A 688 -0.65 -15.08 -15.43
N LYS A 689 -1.55 -15.51 -14.54
CA LYS A 689 -2.20 -16.82 -14.63
C LYS A 689 -3.45 -16.72 -15.49
N GLY A 690 -3.67 -17.73 -16.33
CA GLY A 690 -4.79 -17.74 -17.26
C GLY A 690 -4.67 -16.65 -18.32
N GLY A 691 -5.74 -16.47 -19.09
CA GLY A 691 -5.70 -15.62 -20.26
C GLY A 691 -5.90 -14.13 -20.03
N GLY A 692 -5.83 -13.41 -21.15
CA GLY A 692 -5.94 -11.96 -21.24
C GLY A 692 -4.85 -11.36 -22.13
N ASP A 693 -5.00 -10.08 -22.44
CA ASP A 693 -3.94 -9.26 -23.05
C ASP A 693 -3.36 -8.37 -21.97
N TRP A 694 -2.24 -8.81 -21.38
CA TRP A 694 -1.53 -8.06 -20.35
C TRP A 694 -0.35 -7.31 -20.97
N LYS A 695 -0.22 -6.03 -20.63
CA LYS A 695 1.03 -5.30 -20.86
C LYS A 695 1.93 -5.45 -19.64
N VAL A 696 2.94 -6.31 -19.73
CA VAL A 696 3.94 -6.53 -18.69
C VAL A 696 5.19 -5.72 -19.02
N THR A 697 5.70 -4.98 -18.04
CA THR A 697 7.07 -4.44 -18.02
C THR A 697 7.77 -5.11 -16.84
N ALA A 698 8.92 -5.74 -17.07
CA ALA A 698 9.67 -6.36 -15.98
C ALA A 698 10.44 -5.26 -15.22
N GLY A 699 11.46 -4.65 -15.82
CA GLY A 699 12.06 -3.43 -15.29
C GLY A 699 13.58 -3.31 -15.47
N ASP A 700 14.23 -2.79 -14.43
CA ASP A 700 15.69 -2.77 -14.26
C ASP A 700 16.11 -3.85 -13.23
N GLY A 701 16.61 -5.00 -13.66
CA GLY A 701 17.10 -6.08 -12.78
C GLY A 701 17.12 -7.46 -13.44
N ASP A 702 17.54 -8.52 -12.75
CA ASP A 702 17.53 -9.89 -13.33
C ASP A 702 16.14 -10.54 -13.17
N ASP A 703 15.19 -10.16 -14.03
CA ASP A 703 13.76 -10.41 -13.84
C ASP A 703 13.29 -11.81 -14.24
N THR A 704 12.06 -12.16 -13.84
CA THR A 704 11.41 -13.39 -14.30
C THR A 704 9.91 -13.20 -14.53
N VAL A 705 9.49 -13.35 -15.78
CA VAL A 705 8.09 -13.22 -16.19
C VAL A 705 7.57 -14.58 -16.64
N TYR A 706 6.42 -14.97 -16.11
CA TYR A 706 5.65 -16.12 -16.60
C TYR A 706 4.35 -15.61 -17.20
N SER A 707 4.31 -15.56 -18.53
CA SER A 707 3.06 -15.56 -19.29
C SER A 707 2.35 -16.89 -19.06
N ASP A 708 1.02 -16.91 -19.19
CA ASP A 708 0.12 -17.98 -18.71
C ASP A 708 0.76 -19.34 -18.45
N ASN A 709 1.04 -19.57 -17.16
CA ASN A 709 1.72 -20.76 -16.63
C ASN A 709 0.74 -21.55 -15.73
N SER A 710 -0.49 -21.78 -16.21
CA SER A 710 -1.59 -22.39 -15.45
C SER A 710 -1.82 -23.89 -15.69
N GLY A 711 -1.17 -24.51 -16.66
CA GLY A 711 -1.19 -25.96 -16.92
C GLY A 711 -0.43 -26.81 -15.88
N ASP A 712 -0.49 -28.14 -16.02
CA ASP A 712 0.16 -29.06 -15.07
C ASP A 712 1.68 -29.01 -15.21
N LYS A 713 2.38 -29.06 -14.07
CA LYS A 713 3.84 -29.08 -14.01
C LYS A 713 4.39 -30.50 -14.09
N ALA A 714 5.42 -30.71 -14.89
CA ALA A 714 6.11 -32.00 -14.97
C ALA A 714 6.96 -32.31 -13.71
N VAL A 715 7.17 -33.60 -13.41
CA VAL A 715 8.03 -34.06 -12.32
C VAL A 715 8.87 -35.23 -12.77
N TRP A 716 10.19 -35.10 -12.66
CA TRP A 716 11.16 -36.16 -12.87
C TRP A 716 11.67 -36.70 -11.53
N VAL A 717 12.04 -37.98 -11.52
CA VAL A 717 12.65 -38.63 -10.37
C VAL A 717 13.94 -39.33 -10.78
N PHE A 718 14.90 -39.42 -9.86
CA PHE A 718 16.20 -40.05 -10.07
C PHE A 718 16.57 -40.96 -8.89
N ASN A 719 17.51 -41.88 -9.15
CA ASN A 719 18.06 -42.85 -8.21
C ASN A 719 16.99 -43.75 -7.55
N THR A 720 16.01 -44.20 -8.34
CA THR A 720 14.96 -45.14 -7.92
C THR A 720 15.33 -46.60 -8.25
N THR A 721 14.72 -47.59 -7.58
CA THR A 721 15.04 -49.01 -7.80
C THR A 721 14.68 -49.53 -9.20
N GLU A 722 13.91 -48.78 -9.99
CA GLU A 722 13.42 -49.17 -11.33
C GLU A 722 13.62 -48.02 -12.34
N GLN A 723 14.72 -47.26 -12.20
CA GLN A 723 14.98 -46.05 -12.98
C GLN A 723 15.00 -46.30 -14.50
N ALA A 724 15.69 -47.36 -14.94
CA ALA A 724 15.83 -47.74 -16.34
C ALA A 724 14.63 -48.55 -16.88
N GLY A 725 13.57 -47.87 -17.31
CA GLY A 725 12.50 -48.49 -18.11
C GLY A 725 11.14 -47.77 -18.05
N ALA A 726 10.24 -48.12 -18.96
CA ALA A 726 8.85 -47.66 -18.93
C ALA A 726 8.00 -48.69 -18.17
N ALA A 727 7.57 -48.39 -16.95
CA ALA A 727 6.77 -49.30 -16.14
C ALA A 727 5.69 -48.63 -15.30
N VAL A 728 4.47 -49.18 -15.44
CA VAL A 728 3.25 -48.84 -14.72
C VAL A 728 2.47 -50.17 -14.59
N ALA A 729 1.88 -50.55 -13.47
CA ALA A 729 1.60 -49.86 -12.21
C ALA A 729 2.32 -50.50 -10.99
N GLY A 730 2.33 -49.81 -9.84
CA GLY A 730 3.05 -50.27 -8.63
C GLY A 730 4.56 -50.00 -8.66
N SER A 731 5.01 -49.22 -9.66
CA SER A 731 6.38 -48.83 -9.94
C SER A 731 7.06 -48.09 -8.78
N ALA A 732 8.38 -48.21 -8.71
CA ALA A 732 9.28 -47.40 -7.86
C ALA A 732 9.20 -45.88 -8.10
N LEU A 733 8.64 -45.44 -9.23
CA LEU A 733 8.51 -44.04 -9.66
C LEU A 733 7.25 -43.34 -9.08
N THR A 734 6.42 -44.05 -8.30
CA THR A 734 5.20 -43.51 -7.71
C THR A 734 5.50 -42.36 -6.75
N LEU A 735 5.06 -41.14 -7.02
CA LEU A 735 5.46 -39.94 -6.25
C LEU A 735 5.09 -40.02 -4.75
N THR A 736 4.00 -40.71 -4.41
CA THR A 736 3.57 -40.93 -3.01
C THR A 736 4.20 -42.17 -2.34
N ASP A 737 4.97 -42.99 -3.07
CA ASP A 737 5.63 -44.23 -2.61
C ASP A 737 6.95 -44.46 -3.37
N LEU A 738 7.82 -43.44 -3.42
CA LEU A 738 9.08 -43.51 -4.16
C LEU A 738 10.05 -44.50 -3.53
N LYS A 739 10.57 -45.45 -4.32
CA LYS A 739 11.48 -46.50 -3.86
C LYS A 739 12.90 -46.19 -4.30
N SER A 740 13.71 -45.78 -3.33
CA SER A 740 15.14 -45.48 -3.51
C SER A 740 15.98 -46.70 -3.86
N SER A 741 16.89 -46.53 -4.82
CA SER A 741 18.03 -47.42 -5.02
C SER A 741 18.96 -47.41 -3.78
N ALA A 742 19.97 -48.28 -3.78
CA ALA A 742 21.00 -48.32 -2.75
C ALA A 742 22.10 -47.28 -3.04
N ASN A 743 22.47 -46.50 -2.01
CA ASN A 743 23.53 -45.48 -2.09
C ASN A 743 24.86 -46.08 -2.58
N THR A 744 25.15 -45.92 -3.87
CA THR A 744 26.30 -46.51 -4.54
C THR A 744 27.54 -45.67 -4.35
N LYS A 745 28.72 -46.28 -4.54
CA LYS A 745 30.03 -45.64 -4.42
C LYS A 745 30.82 -45.84 -5.68
N TYR A 746 31.37 -44.73 -6.20
CA TYR A 746 32.03 -44.67 -7.49
C TYR A 746 33.45 -44.14 -7.32
N ASN A 747 34.38 -44.68 -8.10
CA ASN A 747 35.70 -44.10 -8.28
C ASN A 747 35.55 -42.82 -9.12
N LEU A 748 35.14 -41.72 -8.51
CA LEU A 748 35.03 -40.43 -9.20
C LEU A 748 35.55 -39.31 -8.29
N TYR A 749 36.37 -38.44 -8.86
CA TYR A 749 36.95 -37.29 -8.18
C TYR A 749 37.03 -36.11 -9.14
N LYS A 750 36.54 -34.94 -8.71
CA LYS A 750 36.39 -33.75 -9.58
C LYS A 750 35.60 -34.04 -10.87
N GLY A 751 34.69 -35.01 -10.83
CA GLY A 751 33.71 -35.19 -11.90
C GLY A 751 32.77 -33.99 -12.00
N VAL A 752 32.04 -33.89 -13.09
CA VAL A 752 31.06 -32.82 -13.34
C VAL A 752 29.70 -33.44 -13.56
N ALA A 753 28.69 -32.92 -12.85
CA ALA A 753 27.29 -33.13 -13.15
C ALA A 753 26.85 -32.00 -14.07
N GLU A 754 26.37 -32.37 -15.26
CA GLU A 754 25.84 -31.48 -16.28
C GLU A 754 24.34 -31.72 -16.38
N VAL A 755 23.55 -30.70 -16.05
CA VAL A 755 22.10 -30.72 -16.18
C VAL A 755 21.76 -29.92 -17.44
N THR A 756 20.98 -30.51 -18.33
CA THR A 756 20.41 -29.81 -19.49
C THR A 756 18.89 -29.87 -19.41
N PHE A 757 18.24 -28.72 -19.54
CA PHE A 757 16.78 -28.60 -19.63
C PHE A 757 16.41 -27.75 -20.84
N ARG A 758 15.68 -28.33 -21.80
CA ARG A 758 15.15 -27.63 -22.99
C ARG A 758 16.20 -26.74 -23.70
N GLY A 759 17.41 -27.28 -23.90
CA GLY A 759 18.54 -26.58 -24.54
C GLY A 759 19.47 -25.81 -23.59
N LEU A 760 18.97 -25.40 -22.42
CA LEU A 760 19.74 -24.68 -21.40
C LEU A 760 20.60 -25.65 -20.58
N THR A 761 21.88 -25.34 -20.34
CA THR A 761 22.82 -26.25 -19.67
C THR A 761 23.56 -25.59 -18.50
N SER A 762 23.53 -26.23 -17.33
CA SER A 762 24.35 -25.86 -16.17
C SER A 762 25.28 -27.00 -15.74
N LYS A 763 26.46 -26.66 -15.21
CA LYS A 763 27.54 -27.62 -14.91
C LYS A 763 28.16 -27.37 -13.54
N VAL A 764 28.17 -28.40 -12.69
CA VAL A 764 28.69 -28.33 -11.32
C VAL A 764 29.69 -29.45 -11.06
N THR A 765 30.86 -29.11 -10.51
CA THR A 765 31.83 -30.11 -10.02
C THR A 765 31.25 -30.87 -8.83
N ILE A 766 31.30 -32.20 -8.89
CA ILE A 766 30.75 -33.11 -7.90
C ILE A 766 31.74 -33.27 -6.74
N ASP A 767 31.25 -33.05 -5.53
CA ASP A 767 32.01 -33.27 -4.31
C ASP A 767 32.25 -34.77 -4.04
N SER A 768 33.29 -35.06 -3.28
CA SER A 768 33.76 -36.42 -3.01
C SER A 768 34.37 -36.55 -1.62
N THR A 769 34.40 -37.76 -1.08
CA THR A 769 35.05 -38.05 0.20
C THR A 769 36.13 -39.10 0.00
N ALA A 770 37.37 -38.75 0.35
CA ALA A 770 38.55 -39.60 0.11
C ALA A 770 38.67 -40.08 -1.36
N TYR A 771 38.41 -39.16 -2.31
CA TYR A 771 38.45 -39.38 -3.77
C TYR A 771 37.35 -40.30 -4.32
N ILE A 772 36.41 -40.75 -3.50
CA ILE A 772 35.23 -41.55 -3.87
C ILE A 772 33.98 -40.65 -3.81
N THR A 773 33.09 -40.79 -4.78
CA THR A 773 31.79 -40.10 -4.82
C THR A 773 30.66 -41.09 -4.53
N THR A 774 29.59 -40.58 -3.91
CA THR A 774 28.35 -41.31 -3.58
C THR A 774 27.15 -40.71 -4.29
N ASP A 775 26.06 -41.46 -4.43
CA ASP A 775 24.82 -40.96 -5.05
C ASP A 775 24.36 -39.64 -4.41
N LEU A 776 24.39 -39.57 -3.08
CA LEU A 776 23.98 -38.38 -2.34
C LEU A 776 24.79 -37.13 -2.72
N GLN A 777 26.07 -37.29 -3.08
CA GLN A 777 26.94 -36.20 -3.53
C GLN A 777 26.65 -35.79 -4.98
N ILE A 778 26.27 -36.74 -5.83
CA ILE A 778 25.78 -36.46 -7.19
C ILE A 778 24.44 -35.71 -7.10
N ASN A 779 23.51 -36.16 -6.27
CA ASN A 779 22.24 -35.47 -6.00
C ASN A 779 22.47 -34.02 -5.51
N GLN A 780 23.45 -33.78 -4.62
CA GLN A 780 23.78 -32.41 -4.21
C GLN A 780 24.33 -31.58 -5.37
N ALA A 781 25.15 -32.17 -6.26
CA ALA A 781 25.67 -31.49 -7.43
C ALA A 781 24.57 -31.14 -8.45
N ILE A 782 23.61 -32.05 -8.69
CA ILE A 782 22.42 -31.80 -9.54
C ILE A 782 21.55 -30.70 -8.93
N LYS A 783 21.23 -30.78 -7.63
CA LYS A 783 20.47 -29.72 -6.94
C LYS A 783 21.15 -28.36 -7.02
N LYS A 784 22.49 -28.31 -6.96
CA LYS A 784 23.25 -27.08 -7.12
C LYS A 784 23.28 -26.57 -8.57
N ALA A 785 23.30 -27.47 -9.55
CA ALA A 785 23.22 -27.12 -10.96
C ALA A 785 21.82 -26.61 -11.37
N ILE A 786 20.78 -26.86 -10.57
CA ILE A 786 19.44 -26.34 -10.77
C ILE A 786 19.19 -25.13 -9.84
N ASN A 787 19.10 -25.36 -8.52
CA ASN A 787 18.63 -24.38 -7.54
C ASN A 787 19.62 -23.23 -7.25
N SER A 788 20.83 -23.24 -7.84
CA SER A 788 21.82 -22.15 -7.70
C SER A 788 22.26 -21.58 -9.05
N ASP A 789 21.62 -22.01 -10.13
CA ASP A 789 21.78 -21.47 -11.47
C ASP A 789 20.80 -20.31 -11.67
N ALA A 790 21.24 -19.22 -12.30
CA ALA A 790 20.42 -18.02 -12.45
C ALA A 790 19.14 -18.26 -13.27
N VAL A 791 19.19 -19.17 -14.24
CA VAL A 791 18.08 -19.47 -15.15
C VAL A 791 17.37 -20.75 -14.74
N LEU A 792 18.10 -21.86 -14.52
CA LEU A 792 17.44 -23.14 -14.22
C LEU A 792 16.67 -23.12 -12.89
N SER A 793 17.04 -22.27 -11.93
CA SER A 793 16.27 -22.10 -10.67
C SER A 793 14.93 -21.39 -10.86
N LYS A 794 14.70 -20.73 -12.00
CA LYS A 794 13.41 -20.16 -12.40
C LYS A 794 12.54 -21.18 -13.16
N LEU A 795 13.15 -22.19 -13.77
CA LEU A 795 12.45 -23.19 -14.60
C LEU A 795 12.20 -24.53 -13.90
N LEU A 796 13.06 -24.91 -12.94
CA LEU A 796 13.06 -26.19 -12.24
C LEU A 796 13.36 -26.01 -10.75
N LEU A 797 12.85 -26.92 -9.92
CA LEU A 797 13.17 -27.05 -8.50
C LEU A 797 13.58 -28.48 -8.17
N ALA A 798 14.79 -28.66 -7.66
CA ALA A 798 15.33 -29.97 -7.28
C ALA A 798 15.36 -30.17 -5.75
N THR A 799 14.69 -31.22 -5.26
CA THR A 799 14.54 -31.53 -3.83
C THR A 799 14.92 -32.97 -3.52
N ASP A 800 15.46 -33.22 -2.33
CA ASP A 800 15.74 -34.59 -1.87
C ASP A 800 14.42 -35.37 -1.70
N GLY A 801 14.35 -36.57 -2.27
CA GLY A 801 13.23 -37.49 -2.06
C GLY A 801 13.49 -38.48 -0.92
N PRO A 802 12.65 -39.52 -0.76
CA PRO A 802 12.91 -40.59 0.19
C PRO A 802 14.29 -41.26 0.01
N ALA A 803 15.03 -41.37 1.12
CA ALA A 803 16.37 -41.96 1.22
C ALA A 803 17.43 -41.37 0.26
N ASN A 804 17.70 -42.01 -0.88
CA ASN A 804 18.74 -41.57 -1.83
C ASN A 804 18.16 -41.05 -3.15
N THR A 805 16.82 -40.95 -3.27
CA THR A 805 16.16 -40.40 -4.47
C THR A 805 16.33 -38.89 -4.57
N LEU A 806 16.22 -38.37 -5.79
CA LEU A 806 16.09 -36.95 -6.08
C LEU A 806 14.80 -36.73 -6.86
N VAL A 807 14.06 -35.67 -6.53
CA VAL A 807 12.88 -35.22 -7.27
C VAL A 807 13.19 -33.87 -7.90
N VAL A 808 12.90 -33.72 -9.18
CA VAL A 808 13.00 -32.45 -9.90
C VAL A 808 11.62 -32.10 -10.43
N THR A 809 11.07 -30.98 -10.00
CA THR A 809 9.74 -30.49 -10.38
C THR A 809 9.90 -29.28 -11.31
N SER A 810 9.11 -29.24 -12.37
CA SER A 810 9.02 -28.06 -13.25
C SER A 810 8.35 -26.89 -12.54
N LEU A 811 8.85 -25.69 -12.75
CA LEU A 811 8.19 -24.43 -12.37
C LEU A 811 7.36 -23.85 -13.52
N ILE A 812 7.54 -24.38 -14.73
CA ILE A 812 6.77 -24.09 -15.94
C ILE A 812 5.82 -25.25 -16.29
N ASP A 813 4.67 -24.95 -16.89
CA ASP A 813 3.79 -25.92 -17.52
C ASP A 813 4.29 -26.28 -18.93
N GLY A 814 3.39 -26.82 -19.74
CA GLY A 814 3.70 -27.45 -21.00
C GLY A 814 3.84 -28.95 -20.84
N LYS A 815 3.38 -29.67 -21.86
CA LYS A 815 3.64 -31.09 -22.02
C LYS A 815 5.08 -31.27 -22.49
N VAL A 816 5.91 -31.87 -21.65
CA VAL A 816 7.32 -32.15 -21.96
C VAL A 816 7.56 -33.63 -22.28
N GLU A 817 8.64 -33.90 -23.02
CA GLU A 817 9.16 -35.26 -23.20
C GLU A 817 10.19 -35.62 -22.13
N VAL A 818 10.37 -36.92 -21.85
CA VAL A 818 11.37 -37.41 -20.87
C VAL A 818 12.78 -36.87 -21.16
N LYS A 819 13.12 -36.70 -22.44
CA LYS A 819 14.43 -36.23 -22.92
C LYS A 819 14.70 -34.75 -22.64
N ASP A 820 13.65 -33.97 -22.33
CA ASP A 820 13.75 -32.51 -22.22
C ASP A 820 14.50 -32.10 -20.96
N LEU A 821 14.57 -32.98 -19.95
CA LEU A 821 15.55 -32.95 -18.88
C LEU A 821 16.58 -34.07 -19.09
N ALA A 822 17.87 -33.74 -19.02
CA ALA A 822 18.96 -34.71 -19.06
C ALA A 822 20.01 -34.41 -17.98
N VAL A 823 20.56 -35.47 -17.39
CA VAL A 823 21.72 -35.40 -16.48
C VAL A 823 22.85 -36.23 -17.06
N ALA A 824 24.00 -35.61 -17.27
CA ALA A 824 25.23 -36.28 -17.70
C ALA A 824 26.30 -36.16 -16.62
N ILE A 825 26.86 -37.29 -16.19
CA ILE A 825 28.01 -37.32 -15.27
C ILE A 825 29.27 -37.60 -16.07
N THR A 826 30.27 -36.73 -15.95
CA THR A 826 31.53 -36.83 -16.69
C THR A 826 32.73 -36.76 -15.76
N LYS A 827 33.81 -37.50 -16.08
CA LYS A 827 35.10 -37.36 -15.39
C LYS A 827 35.83 -36.10 -15.85
N PRO A 828 36.74 -35.53 -15.03
CA PRO A 828 37.49 -34.34 -15.42
C PRO A 828 38.37 -34.59 -16.65
N ALA A 829 38.59 -33.54 -17.44
CA ALA A 829 39.51 -33.57 -18.56
C ALA A 829 40.97 -33.81 -18.10
N ALA A 830 41.80 -34.35 -18.99
CA ALA A 830 43.23 -34.53 -18.71
C ALA A 830 43.94 -33.18 -18.47
N GLY A 831 44.80 -33.12 -17.46
CA GLY A 831 45.46 -31.91 -16.98
C GLY A 831 44.77 -31.21 -15.80
N VAL A 832 43.59 -31.68 -15.36
CA VAL A 832 42.83 -31.11 -14.22
C VAL A 832 43.32 -31.65 -12.87
N LEU A 833 43.89 -32.87 -12.83
CA LEU A 833 44.33 -33.48 -11.58
C LEU A 833 45.75 -33.04 -11.21
N THR A 834 45.94 -32.58 -9.96
CA THR A 834 47.29 -32.26 -9.47
C THR A 834 48.10 -33.53 -9.21
N ALA A 835 49.43 -33.41 -9.14
CA ALA A 835 50.29 -34.55 -8.78
C ALA A 835 49.95 -35.18 -7.42
N ALA A 836 49.40 -34.40 -6.48
CA ALA A 836 48.91 -34.90 -5.20
C ALA A 836 47.59 -35.66 -5.36
N ASP A 837 46.65 -35.10 -6.14
CA ASP A 837 45.36 -35.74 -6.45
C ASP A 837 45.58 -37.10 -7.12
N ILE A 838 46.49 -37.16 -8.11
CA ILE A 838 46.82 -38.38 -8.85
C ILE A 838 47.33 -39.46 -7.89
N ALA A 839 48.28 -39.13 -7.00
CA ALA A 839 48.84 -40.10 -6.06
C ALA A 839 47.81 -40.61 -5.04
N ALA A 840 46.93 -39.72 -4.57
CA ALA A 840 45.93 -40.04 -3.56
C ALA A 840 44.73 -40.80 -4.15
N ALA A 841 44.20 -40.37 -5.29
CA ALA A 841 43.14 -41.08 -6.02
C ALA A 841 43.60 -42.46 -6.50
N PHE A 842 44.84 -42.59 -7.01
CA PHE A 842 45.41 -43.90 -7.38
C PHE A 842 45.46 -44.87 -6.20
N THR A 843 45.70 -44.36 -4.98
CA THR A 843 45.68 -45.15 -3.75
C THR A 843 44.23 -45.49 -3.34
N ALA A 844 43.30 -44.53 -3.41
CA ALA A 844 41.89 -44.71 -3.07
C ALA A 844 41.20 -45.75 -3.97
N TYR A 845 41.52 -45.74 -5.27
CA TYR A 845 41.00 -46.66 -6.29
C TYR A 845 41.72 -48.02 -6.30
N ALA A 846 42.62 -48.27 -5.33
CA ALA A 846 43.38 -49.52 -5.19
C ALA A 846 44.14 -49.96 -6.48
N LEU A 847 44.64 -48.98 -7.25
CA LEU A 847 45.34 -49.24 -8.51
C LEU A 847 46.75 -49.77 -8.29
N THR A 848 47.29 -50.44 -9.30
CA THR A 848 48.64 -51.05 -9.26
C THR A 848 49.52 -50.54 -10.41
N GLY A 849 50.82 -50.37 -10.13
CA GLY A 849 51.78 -49.79 -11.07
C GLY A 849 52.27 -48.40 -10.67
N THR A 850 52.64 -47.58 -11.66
CA THR A 850 53.18 -46.22 -11.46
C THR A 850 52.08 -45.19 -11.62
N ALA A 851 51.69 -44.52 -10.52
CA ALA A 851 50.61 -43.53 -10.54
C ALA A 851 50.77 -42.47 -11.66
N THR A 852 49.80 -42.46 -12.58
CA THR A 852 49.71 -41.52 -13.71
C THR A 852 48.27 -41.04 -13.85
N GLU A 853 48.08 -39.80 -14.32
CA GLU A 853 46.74 -39.23 -14.53
C GLU A 853 45.88 -40.10 -15.44
N ALA A 854 46.45 -40.58 -16.55
CA ALA A 854 45.76 -41.46 -17.50
C ALA A 854 45.22 -42.75 -16.85
N GLN A 855 45.95 -43.36 -15.91
CA GLN A 855 45.44 -44.54 -15.18
C GLN A 855 44.32 -44.18 -14.21
N VAL A 856 44.42 -43.04 -13.52
CA VAL A 856 43.37 -42.58 -12.60
C VAL A 856 42.10 -42.26 -13.38
N LEU A 857 42.19 -41.50 -14.48
CA LEU A 857 41.05 -41.17 -15.36
C LEU A 857 40.46 -42.41 -16.07
N THR A 858 41.27 -43.45 -16.35
CA THR A 858 40.77 -44.73 -16.90
C THR A 858 40.03 -45.56 -15.85
N ALA A 859 40.42 -45.43 -14.58
CA ALA A 859 39.75 -46.08 -13.45
C ALA A 859 38.53 -45.31 -12.94
N MET A 860 38.25 -44.12 -13.48
CA MET A 860 37.12 -43.32 -13.08
C MET A 860 35.81 -43.81 -13.69
N ASP A 861 34.79 -43.92 -12.83
CA ASP A 861 33.42 -44.29 -13.15
C ASP A 861 32.64 -43.08 -13.71
N ASP A 862 32.64 -42.91 -15.04
CA ASP A 862 31.77 -41.94 -15.75
C ASP A 862 30.70 -42.65 -16.60
N THR A 863 31.04 -43.78 -17.23
CA THR A 863 30.10 -44.57 -18.04
C THR A 863 29.37 -45.68 -17.28
N THR A 864 29.76 -45.96 -16.03
CA THR A 864 29.27 -47.10 -15.23
C THR A 864 28.09 -46.74 -14.32
N MET A 865 27.86 -45.45 -14.04
CA MET A 865 26.69 -44.95 -13.30
C MET A 865 25.38 -45.22 -14.05
N ASP A 866 25.42 -45.15 -15.38
CA ASP A 866 24.28 -45.40 -16.26
C ASP A 866 24.08 -46.90 -16.54
N ALA A 867 25.16 -47.69 -16.58
CA ALA A 867 25.16 -49.03 -17.16
C ALA A 867 24.62 -50.18 -16.28
N VAL A 868 24.31 -49.96 -15.00
CA VAL A 868 23.85 -51.03 -14.06
C VAL A 868 22.49 -50.74 -13.43
N GLY A 869 22.12 -49.47 -13.23
CA GLY A 869 20.80 -49.04 -12.75
C GLY A 869 20.13 -47.97 -13.61
N GLY A 870 20.89 -47.21 -14.40
CA GLY A 870 20.41 -46.01 -15.08
C GLY A 870 20.05 -44.88 -14.11
N ASP A 871 20.66 -44.83 -12.92
CA ASP A 871 20.19 -44.05 -11.76
C ASP A 871 20.00 -42.55 -12.04
N TYR A 872 20.72 -42.00 -13.02
CA TYR A 872 20.65 -40.59 -13.45
C TYR A 872 20.00 -40.37 -14.82
N ALA A 873 19.47 -41.42 -15.45
CA ALA A 873 18.59 -41.26 -16.60
C ALA A 873 17.27 -40.61 -16.17
N ALA A 874 16.87 -39.52 -16.81
CA ALA A 874 15.62 -38.86 -16.50
C ALA A 874 14.42 -39.80 -16.75
N ASN A 875 13.48 -39.82 -15.81
CA ASN A 875 12.24 -40.56 -15.93
C ASN A 875 11.14 -39.82 -15.16
N PHE A 876 9.91 -39.84 -15.64
CA PHE A 876 8.81 -39.13 -14.99
C PHE A 876 8.39 -39.84 -13.70
N GLY A 877 8.07 -39.06 -12.68
CA GLY A 877 7.30 -39.53 -11.53
C GLY A 877 5.91 -39.98 -11.98
N VAL A 878 5.30 -40.87 -11.19
CA VAL A 878 3.95 -41.39 -11.47
C VAL A 878 2.96 -40.88 -10.43
N ASN A 879 1.97 -40.14 -10.89
CA ASN A 879 0.79 -39.71 -10.12
C ASN A 879 -0.19 -40.88 -9.99
N VAL A 880 -0.84 -41.00 -8.82
CA VAL A 880 -1.84 -42.04 -8.53
C VAL A 880 -3.14 -41.40 -8.09
N THR A 881 -4.21 -41.64 -8.85
CA THR A 881 -5.57 -41.18 -8.53
C THR A 881 -6.49 -42.38 -8.33
N THR A 882 -7.37 -42.33 -7.34
CA THR A 882 -8.29 -43.44 -7.01
C THR A 882 -9.67 -43.21 -7.64
N VAL A 883 -9.88 -43.77 -8.83
CA VAL A 883 -11.18 -43.69 -9.51
C VAL A 883 -11.96 -44.98 -9.26
N ASN A 884 -13.14 -44.88 -8.63
CA ASN A 884 -13.99 -46.03 -8.29
C ASN A 884 -13.25 -47.15 -7.53
N GLN A 885 -12.44 -46.80 -6.53
CA GLN A 885 -11.57 -47.70 -5.76
C GLN A 885 -10.50 -48.45 -6.58
N THR A 886 -10.30 -48.08 -7.86
CA THR A 886 -9.22 -48.59 -8.71
C THR A 886 -8.15 -47.51 -8.84
N PRO A 887 -6.88 -47.78 -8.50
CA PRO A 887 -5.80 -46.82 -8.72
C PRO A 887 -5.53 -46.68 -10.22
N SER A 888 -5.69 -45.47 -10.72
CA SER A 888 -5.22 -45.01 -12.03
C SER A 888 -3.84 -44.40 -11.86
N TYR A 889 -2.95 -44.63 -12.83
CA TYR A 889 -1.55 -44.22 -12.79
C TYR A 889 -1.25 -43.43 -14.06
N ALA A 890 -0.68 -42.24 -13.92
CA ALA A 890 -0.28 -41.38 -15.04
C ALA A 890 1.13 -40.83 -14.79
N PHE A 891 1.93 -40.65 -15.84
CA PHE A 891 3.20 -39.94 -15.74
C PHE A 891 2.95 -38.46 -15.44
N ALA A 892 3.78 -37.86 -14.61
CA ALA A 892 3.83 -36.43 -14.36
C ALA A 892 4.62 -35.74 -15.49
N GLU A 893 4.09 -35.82 -16.72
CA GLU A 893 4.70 -35.28 -17.95
C GLU A 893 4.31 -33.82 -18.24
N GLY A 894 3.57 -33.19 -17.31
CA GLY A 894 2.98 -31.86 -17.50
C GLY A 894 1.79 -31.84 -18.45
N SER A 895 1.17 -30.68 -18.58
CA SER A 895 0.13 -30.40 -19.58
C SER A 895 0.20 -28.94 -20.01
N ASP A 896 -0.13 -28.69 -21.27
CA ASP A 896 -0.22 -27.34 -21.83
C ASP A 896 -1.43 -26.60 -21.21
N SER A 897 -1.35 -25.27 -21.12
CA SER A 897 -2.47 -24.47 -20.63
C SER A 897 -3.70 -24.58 -21.55
N ALA A 898 -4.88 -24.59 -20.93
CA ALA A 898 -6.17 -24.53 -21.61
C ALA A 898 -6.72 -23.10 -21.75
N LYS A 899 -5.88 -22.10 -21.46
CA LYS A 899 -6.16 -20.66 -21.51
C LYS A 899 -5.32 -20.01 -22.61
N VAL A 900 -5.60 -18.74 -22.94
CA VAL A 900 -5.01 -18.05 -24.10
C VAL A 900 -4.42 -16.71 -23.68
N ALA A 901 -3.13 -16.49 -23.93
CA ALA A 901 -2.41 -15.27 -23.58
C ALA A 901 -1.95 -14.52 -24.84
N ASP A 902 -2.35 -13.25 -24.96
CA ASP A 902 -1.94 -12.39 -26.09
C ASP A 902 -1.01 -11.25 -25.60
N SER A 903 -0.39 -11.47 -24.45
CA SER A 903 0.31 -10.49 -23.65
C SER A 903 1.53 -9.89 -24.37
N THR A 904 1.78 -8.61 -24.10
CA THR A 904 2.96 -7.90 -24.57
C THR A 904 3.93 -7.66 -23.41
N HIS A 905 5.11 -8.30 -23.50
CA HIS A 905 6.15 -8.31 -22.47
C HIS A 905 7.30 -7.39 -22.88
N THR A 906 7.63 -6.41 -22.04
CA THR A 906 8.85 -5.58 -22.16
C THR A 906 9.78 -6.00 -21.04
N LEU A 907 10.93 -6.60 -21.37
CA LEU A 907 11.83 -7.15 -20.36
C LEU A 907 12.60 -6.02 -19.66
N GLY A 908 13.40 -5.26 -20.41
CA GLY A 908 14.02 -4.04 -19.90
C GLY A 908 15.53 -4.14 -19.91
N ALA A 909 16.18 -4.14 -18.74
CA ALA A 909 17.63 -4.20 -18.63
C ALA A 909 18.11 -5.12 -17.49
N GLY A 910 18.67 -6.27 -17.85
CA GLY A 910 19.12 -7.27 -16.89
C GLY A 910 19.67 -8.55 -17.53
N ASN A 911 19.23 -9.69 -17.01
CA ASN A 911 19.42 -11.01 -17.61
C ASN A 911 18.11 -11.77 -17.40
N ASP A 912 17.13 -11.43 -18.23
CA ASP A 912 15.73 -11.69 -17.91
C ASP A 912 15.30 -13.10 -18.34
N VAL A 913 14.41 -13.73 -17.57
CA VAL A 913 13.84 -15.03 -17.92
C VAL A 913 12.36 -14.88 -18.23
N LEU A 914 12.00 -14.98 -19.51
CA LEU A 914 10.62 -14.98 -19.98
C LEU A 914 10.17 -16.39 -20.31
N VAL A 915 9.12 -16.86 -19.63
CA VAL A 915 8.38 -18.06 -19.98
C VAL A 915 7.11 -17.62 -20.68
N LEU A 916 7.00 -17.94 -21.98
CA LEU A 916 5.77 -17.74 -22.75
C LEU A 916 4.78 -18.87 -22.47
N SER A 917 3.50 -18.63 -22.77
CA SER A 917 2.42 -19.56 -22.47
C SER A 917 2.51 -20.87 -23.28
N THR A 918 1.61 -21.81 -23.01
CA THR A 918 1.59 -23.13 -23.66
C THR A 918 0.22 -23.47 -24.22
N ASP A 919 0.19 -24.05 -25.42
CA ASP A 919 -0.95 -23.96 -26.33
C ASP A 919 -1.73 -25.30 -26.45
N ALA A 920 -2.69 -25.58 -25.57
CA ALA A 920 -3.48 -26.84 -25.66
C ALA A 920 -4.52 -26.85 -26.81
N LEU A 921 -4.87 -25.69 -27.37
CA LEU A 921 -6.02 -25.48 -28.27
C LEU A 921 -5.62 -25.45 -29.75
N GLY A 922 -4.78 -26.40 -30.15
CA GLY A 922 -3.95 -26.34 -31.35
C GLY A 922 -4.59 -25.86 -32.66
N ALA A 923 -3.87 -24.97 -33.35
CA ALA A 923 -4.13 -24.48 -34.71
C ALA A 923 -5.56 -23.93 -34.92
N THR A 924 -5.93 -22.99 -34.05
CA THR A 924 -7.10 -22.12 -34.24
C THR A 924 -6.71 -20.67 -33.92
N ASN A 925 -7.58 -19.70 -34.21
CA ASN A 925 -7.41 -18.30 -33.81
C ASN A 925 -7.53 -18.05 -32.28
N LEU A 926 -7.33 -19.11 -31.50
CA LEU A 926 -7.44 -19.25 -30.04
C LEU A 926 -6.12 -19.75 -29.45
N SER A 927 -5.06 -19.73 -30.25
CA SER A 927 -3.69 -19.93 -29.81
C SER A 927 -3.14 -18.62 -29.25
N SER A 928 -2.33 -18.72 -28.20
CA SER A 928 -1.61 -17.59 -27.64
C SER A 928 -0.69 -16.94 -28.68
N ASN A 929 -0.57 -15.61 -28.67
CA ASN A 929 0.24 -14.87 -29.64
C ASN A 929 0.98 -13.71 -28.97
N GLU A 930 1.93 -14.04 -28.10
CA GLU A 930 2.65 -13.05 -27.31
C GLU A 930 3.66 -12.22 -28.12
N LYS A 931 4.00 -11.06 -27.54
CA LYS A 931 4.97 -10.12 -28.09
C LYS A 931 6.04 -9.77 -27.09
N VAL A 932 7.30 -10.00 -27.45
CA VAL A 932 8.48 -9.63 -26.66
C VAL A 932 9.07 -8.34 -27.21
N VAL A 933 9.07 -7.28 -26.42
CA VAL A 933 9.44 -5.91 -26.82
C VAL A 933 10.82 -5.53 -26.31
N TYR A 934 11.68 -5.18 -27.25
CA TYR A 934 13.06 -4.76 -27.01
C TYR A 934 13.22 -3.27 -27.28
N ASN A 935 13.13 -2.47 -26.21
CA ASN A 935 13.21 -1.00 -26.27
C ASN A 935 14.40 -0.38 -25.52
N ALA A 936 15.06 -1.13 -24.62
CA ALA A 936 16.26 -0.70 -23.92
C ALA A 936 17.48 -0.68 -24.86
N VAL A 937 18.34 0.33 -24.70
CA VAL A 937 19.58 0.49 -25.50
C VAL A 937 20.70 -0.48 -25.11
N ALA A 938 20.55 -1.19 -24.00
CA ALA A 938 21.28 -2.41 -23.67
C ALA A 938 20.40 -3.23 -22.71
N PHE A 939 19.90 -4.38 -23.17
CA PHE A 939 18.99 -5.22 -22.37
C PHE A 939 19.71 -6.36 -21.62
N GLY A 940 20.91 -6.75 -22.05
CA GLY A 940 21.74 -7.73 -21.35
C GLY A 940 21.68 -9.14 -21.93
N ASN A 941 21.42 -10.19 -21.14
CA ASN A 941 21.42 -11.59 -21.62
C ASN A 941 20.13 -12.33 -21.22
N ASP A 942 19.13 -12.30 -22.10
CA ASP A 942 17.81 -12.81 -21.80
C ASP A 942 17.64 -14.25 -22.26
N VAL A 943 16.73 -14.96 -21.60
CA VAL A 943 16.31 -16.32 -21.96
C VAL A 943 14.80 -16.31 -22.17
N ILE A 944 14.37 -16.75 -23.36
CA ILE A 944 12.95 -16.92 -23.68
C ILE A 944 12.70 -18.42 -23.88
N VAL A 945 11.68 -18.92 -23.19
CA VAL A 945 11.24 -20.33 -23.20
C VAL A 945 9.83 -20.41 -23.79
N ASN A 946 9.52 -21.47 -24.55
CA ASN A 946 8.24 -21.68 -25.25
C ASN A 946 7.96 -20.74 -26.44
N PHE A 947 8.97 -20.12 -27.06
CA PHE A 947 8.74 -19.22 -28.21
C PHE A 947 8.25 -19.98 -29.45
N GLU A 948 6.99 -19.83 -29.83
CA GLU A 948 6.38 -20.52 -30.98
C GLU A 948 6.64 -19.75 -32.29
N VAL A 949 7.04 -20.50 -33.32
CA VAL A 949 7.61 -19.95 -34.55
C VAL A 949 6.68 -20.01 -35.76
N ALA A 950 5.62 -20.82 -35.71
CA ALA A 950 4.71 -21.01 -36.82
C ALA A 950 3.30 -21.44 -36.38
N GLY A 951 2.32 -21.26 -37.27
CA GLY A 951 0.92 -21.59 -37.01
C GLY A 951 0.11 -20.33 -36.69
N ASP A 952 -1.01 -20.53 -35.98
CA ASP A 952 -1.91 -19.44 -35.60
C ASP A 952 -1.46 -18.74 -34.30
N GLY A 953 -0.70 -19.44 -33.44
CA GLY A 953 -0.09 -18.91 -32.21
C GLY A 953 1.37 -18.50 -32.39
N ILE A 954 1.65 -17.61 -33.35
CA ILE A 954 3.02 -17.23 -33.66
C ILE A 954 3.50 -16.06 -32.79
N ASP A 955 4.57 -16.31 -32.01
CA ASP A 955 5.19 -15.28 -31.20
C ASP A 955 6.00 -14.27 -32.02
N THR A 956 6.11 -13.06 -31.48
CA THR A 956 6.78 -11.95 -32.17
C THR A 956 7.78 -11.21 -31.29
N MET A 957 8.95 -10.91 -31.85
CA MET A 957 9.92 -9.96 -31.29
C MET A 957 9.74 -8.57 -31.91
N ASP A 958 9.58 -7.56 -31.07
CA ASP A 958 9.47 -6.15 -31.48
C ASP A 958 10.79 -5.40 -31.21
N PHE A 959 11.53 -5.15 -32.28
CA PHE A 959 12.74 -4.31 -32.28
C PHE A 959 12.49 -2.90 -32.85
N THR A 960 11.25 -2.43 -32.95
CA THR A 960 10.91 -1.16 -33.63
C THR A 960 11.55 0.05 -32.94
N ALA A 961 11.63 0.04 -31.60
CA ALA A 961 12.33 1.05 -30.81
C ALA A 961 13.85 1.11 -31.12
N LEU A 962 14.46 -0.04 -31.42
CA LEU A 962 15.86 -0.15 -31.85
C LEU A 962 16.04 0.12 -33.36
N GLY A 963 14.95 0.30 -34.11
CA GLY A 963 14.96 0.63 -35.54
C GLY A 963 14.81 -0.57 -36.49
N GLY A 964 14.38 -1.73 -36.00
CA GLY A 964 13.97 -2.86 -36.85
C GLY A 964 12.54 -2.71 -37.39
N LYS A 965 12.23 -3.34 -38.52
CA LYS A 965 10.88 -3.43 -39.12
C LYS A 965 10.70 -4.75 -39.86
N LYS A 966 9.63 -5.50 -39.58
CA LYS A 966 9.20 -6.71 -40.31
C LYS A 966 9.28 -6.59 -41.83
N THR A 967 8.86 -5.46 -42.38
CA THR A 967 8.81 -5.20 -43.83
C THR A 967 10.18 -5.12 -44.51
N ALA A 968 11.26 -4.97 -43.74
CA ALA A 968 12.65 -4.93 -44.21
C ALA A 968 13.46 -6.14 -43.71
N PHE A 969 12.81 -7.21 -43.25
CA PHE A 969 13.48 -8.47 -42.92
C PHE A 969 14.20 -9.05 -44.16
N SER A 970 15.49 -9.33 -44.05
CA SER A 970 16.33 -9.78 -45.16
C SER A 970 17.53 -10.59 -44.69
N ALA A 971 17.80 -11.72 -45.37
CA ALA A 971 19.01 -12.52 -45.19
C ALA A 971 20.25 -11.93 -45.92
N THR A 972 20.20 -10.67 -46.36
CA THR A 972 21.28 -9.99 -47.09
C THR A 972 21.27 -8.49 -46.79
N ALA A 973 22.46 -7.89 -46.73
CA ALA A 973 22.62 -6.46 -46.45
C ALA A 973 21.95 -5.59 -47.53
N THR A 974 21.21 -4.57 -47.10
CA THR A 974 20.57 -3.58 -47.98
C THR A 974 20.60 -2.20 -47.32
N THR A 975 20.49 -1.13 -48.11
CA THR A 975 20.36 0.26 -47.63
C THR A 975 18.95 0.59 -47.12
N THR A 976 18.13 -0.43 -46.78
CA THR A 976 16.72 -0.25 -46.41
C THR A 976 16.59 0.08 -44.93
N ASP A 977 16.09 1.29 -44.62
CA ASP A 977 15.77 1.68 -43.25
C ASP A 977 14.70 0.78 -42.60
N GLY A 978 15.06 0.15 -41.49
CA GLY A 978 14.27 -0.89 -40.84
C GLY A 978 14.86 -2.31 -40.94
N LEU A 979 16.02 -2.49 -41.57
CA LEU A 979 16.59 -3.83 -41.84
C LEU A 979 16.59 -4.72 -40.59
N ILE A 980 16.07 -5.95 -40.70
CA ILE A 980 16.29 -7.02 -39.71
C ILE A 980 17.02 -8.17 -40.42
N MET A 981 18.16 -8.58 -39.89
CA MET A 981 18.97 -9.68 -40.44
C MET A 981 19.36 -10.66 -39.34
N ILE A 982 19.23 -11.96 -39.63
CA ILE A 982 19.64 -13.07 -38.74
C ILE A 982 20.69 -13.90 -39.48
N VAL A 983 21.84 -14.17 -38.85
CA VAL A 983 22.97 -14.87 -39.48
C VAL A 983 23.68 -15.81 -38.53
N ASP A 984 24.02 -17.01 -39.00
CA ASP A 984 24.81 -18.00 -38.26
C ASP A 984 26.29 -17.56 -38.17
N THR A 985 26.82 -17.49 -36.95
CA THR A 985 28.23 -17.23 -36.63
C THR A 985 29.22 -18.22 -37.26
N ALA A 986 28.78 -19.43 -37.63
CA ALA A 986 29.60 -20.37 -38.41
C ALA A 986 29.83 -19.90 -39.87
N THR A 987 29.00 -18.97 -40.36
CA THR A 987 29.02 -18.47 -41.75
C THR A 987 29.39 -16.99 -41.86
N ALA A 988 29.25 -16.20 -40.79
CA ALA A 988 29.52 -14.77 -40.81
C ALA A 988 29.98 -14.18 -39.46
N ASN A 989 30.25 -12.87 -39.52
CA ASN A 989 30.91 -12.06 -38.51
C ASN A 989 30.16 -11.94 -37.18
N ASN A 990 30.87 -12.12 -36.07
CA ASN A 990 30.37 -12.10 -34.70
C ASN A 990 30.97 -10.98 -33.83
N THR A 991 31.44 -9.88 -34.45
CA THR A 991 31.97 -8.70 -33.75
C THR A 991 31.56 -7.43 -34.49
N GLU A 992 31.36 -6.32 -33.77
CA GLU A 992 30.95 -5.02 -34.33
C GLU A 992 31.78 -4.59 -35.55
N ALA A 993 33.10 -4.68 -35.45
CA ALA A 993 34.02 -4.30 -36.53
C ALA A 993 33.87 -5.18 -37.78
N ALA A 994 33.61 -6.48 -37.59
CA ALA A 994 33.46 -7.42 -38.68
C ALA A 994 32.05 -7.30 -39.31
N ILE A 995 31.00 -7.08 -38.51
CA ILE A 995 29.65 -6.77 -39.00
C ILE A 995 29.66 -5.45 -39.78
N LYS A 996 30.27 -4.38 -39.24
CA LYS A 996 30.49 -3.11 -39.97
C LYS A 996 31.21 -3.33 -41.31
N THR A 997 32.18 -4.25 -41.36
CA THR A 997 32.89 -4.59 -42.61
C THR A 997 31.99 -5.32 -43.62
N ALA A 998 31.09 -6.20 -43.17
CA ALA A 998 30.13 -6.89 -44.04
C ALA A 998 29.03 -5.94 -44.56
N LEU A 999 28.60 -4.98 -43.74
CA LEU A 999 27.57 -4.01 -44.06
C LEU A 999 28.09 -2.78 -44.82
N ALA A 1000 29.42 -2.60 -44.96
CA ALA A 1000 30.03 -1.43 -45.61
C ALA A 1000 29.65 -1.22 -47.10
N ALA A 1001 28.99 -2.17 -47.75
CA ALA A 1001 28.42 -2.01 -49.10
C ALA A 1001 26.97 -1.48 -49.10
N ALA A 1002 26.36 -1.37 -47.92
CA ALA A 1002 25.02 -0.85 -47.65
C ALA A 1002 25.02 0.45 -46.82
N ASP A 1003 26.21 0.99 -46.51
CA ASP A 1003 26.45 2.34 -46.02
C ASP A 1003 26.28 3.32 -47.19
N ASP A 1004 25.42 4.33 -47.06
CA ASP A 1004 25.19 5.32 -48.14
C ASP A 1004 25.28 6.81 -47.73
N THR A 1005 24.23 7.59 -47.91
CA THR A 1005 24.12 9.01 -47.52
C THR A 1005 22.73 9.35 -46.94
N VAL A 1006 21.90 8.32 -46.72
CA VAL A 1006 20.53 8.39 -46.20
C VAL A 1006 20.51 7.74 -44.83
N ALA A 1007 20.20 8.54 -43.80
CA ALA A 1007 20.13 8.03 -42.43
C ALA A 1007 19.16 6.85 -42.31
N SER A 1008 19.66 5.74 -41.78
CA SER A 1008 18.91 4.51 -41.61
C SER A 1008 19.29 3.79 -40.33
N LYS A 1009 18.36 2.98 -39.81
CA LYS A 1009 18.61 2.06 -38.69
C LYS A 1009 18.25 0.63 -39.07
N GLY A 1010 18.80 -0.32 -38.32
CA GLY A 1010 18.46 -1.72 -38.45
C GLY A 1010 19.06 -2.58 -37.35
N ILE A 1011 18.78 -3.87 -37.42
CA ILE A 1011 19.15 -4.91 -36.45
C ILE A 1011 19.87 -6.03 -37.18
N TYR A 1012 20.98 -6.48 -36.59
CA TYR A 1012 21.71 -7.66 -37.00
C TYR A 1012 21.80 -8.62 -35.81
N VAL A 1013 21.31 -9.84 -35.96
CA VAL A 1013 21.42 -10.90 -34.96
C VAL A 1013 22.43 -11.95 -35.43
N ALA A 1014 23.51 -12.11 -34.67
CA ALA A 1014 24.53 -13.13 -34.89
C ALA A 1014 24.27 -14.31 -33.95
N TYR A 1015 23.77 -15.44 -34.47
CA TYR A 1015 23.44 -16.59 -33.62
C TYR A 1015 24.44 -17.75 -33.71
N ASN A 1016 24.61 -18.46 -32.61
CA ASN A 1016 25.45 -19.65 -32.54
C ASN A 1016 24.59 -20.91 -32.58
N ALA A 1017 24.62 -21.64 -33.71
CA ALA A 1017 23.84 -22.86 -33.90
C ALA A 1017 24.17 -24.01 -32.92
N THR A 1018 25.24 -23.91 -32.11
CA THR A 1018 25.59 -24.90 -31.07
C THR A 1018 25.02 -24.53 -29.70
N THR A 1019 24.90 -23.25 -29.37
CA THR A 1019 24.40 -22.79 -28.05
C THR A 1019 23.01 -22.16 -28.12
N ASN A 1020 22.45 -21.98 -29.31
CA ASN A 1020 21.18 -21.30 -29.57
C ASN A 1020 21.06 -19.84 -29.06
N VAL A 1021 22.19 -19.19 -28.77
CA VAL A 1021 22.24 -17.78 -28.35
C VAL A 1021 22.42 -16.86 -29.56
N GLY A 1022 21.57 -15.84 -29.68
CA GLY A 1022 21.65 -14.76 -30.67
C GLY A 1022 22.15 -13.46 -30.07
N THR A 1023 23.31 -12.96 -30.49
CA THR A 1023 23.79 -11.61 -30.10
C THR A 1023 23.16 -10.55 -31.00
N VAL A 1024 22.44 -9.60 -30.40
CA VAL A 1024 21.72 -8.53 -31.10
C VAL A 1024 22.60 -7.28 -31.19
N TYR A 1025 22.74 -6.75 -32.41
CA TYR A 1025 23.46 -5.53 -32.72
C TYR A 1025 22.55 -4.50 -33.37
N GLN A 1026 22.57 -3.26 -32.89
CA GLN A 1026 21.99 -2.12 -33.59
C GLN A 1026 22.95 -1.62 -34.66
N ILE A 1027 22.41 -1.37 -35.85
CA ILE A 1027 23.07 -0.67 -36.95
C ILE A 1027 22.50 0.75 -36.99
N VAL A 1028 23.36 1.75 -37.10
CA VAL A 1028 22.97 3.14 -37.38
C VAL A 1028 23.86 3.66 -38.50
N ASP A 1029 23.27 3.89 -39.67
CA ASP A 1029 23.87 4.64 -40.78
C ASP A 1029 23.45 6.10 -40.67
N GLY A 1030 24.40 7.01 -40.84
CA GLY A 1030 24.21 8.45 -40.66
C GLY A 1030 23.90 9.15 -41.98
N THR A 1031 24.52 10.30 -42.22
CA THR A 1031 24.24 11.12 -43.43
C THR A 1031 25.50 11.38 -44.27
N ALA A 1032 26.63 10.79 -43.87
CA ALA A 1032 27.88 10.88 -44.57
C ALA A 1032 28.42 9.48 -44.87
N ALA A 1033 28.83 9.24 -46.11
CA ALA A 1033 29.42 7.96 -46.49
C ALA A 1033 30.59 7.57 -45.57
N ALA A 1034 30.63 6.29 -45.20
CA ALA A 1034 31.52 5.64 -44.23
C ALA A 1034 31.26 5.98 -42.74
N ASP A 1035 30.09 6.53 -42.38
CA ASP A 1035 29.73 6.86 -41.00
C ASP A 1035 28.95 5.74 -40.24
N LEU A 1036 28.57 4.63 -40.90
CA LEU A 1036 27.84 3.50 -40.31
C LEU A 1036 28.46 3.01 -38.98
N THR A 1037 27.65 2.91 -37.94
CA THR A 1037 28.04 2.34 -36.63
C THR A 1037 27.31 1.04 -36.36
N VAL A 1038 27.97 0.13 -35.65
CA VAL A 1038 27.40 -1.12 -35.15
C VAL A 1038 27.70 -1.19 -33.67
N THR A 1039 26.69 -1.49 -32.86
CA THR A 1039 26.81 -1.56 -31.39
C THR A 1039 26.07 -2.78 -30.87
N ALA A 1040 26.73 -3.60 -30.04
CA ALA A 1040 26.10 -4.72 -29.35
C ALA A 1040 25.11 -4.20 -28.30
N ILE A 1041 23.89 -4.76 -28.28
CA ILE A 1041 22.78 -4.33 -27.40
C ILE A 1041 22.51 -5.40 -26.33
N GLY A 1042 22.60 -6.68 -26.69
CA GLY A 1042 22.38 -7.78 -25.76
C GLY A 1042 22.48 -9.14 -26.45
N THR A 1043 22.14 -10.20 -25.71
CA THR A 1043 21.99 -11.56 -26.23
C THR A 1043 20.65 -12.14 -25.83
N ILE A 1044 20.09 -12.98 -26.70
CA ILE A 1044 18.81 -13.67 -26.48
C ILE A 1044 19.08 -15.16 -26.72
N ASP A 1045 18.92 -15.97 -25.67
CA ASP A 1045 18.81 -17.42 -25.78
C ASP A 1045 17.34 -17.80 -25.98
N LEU A 1046 17.06 -18.56 -27.04
CA LEU A 1046 15.71 -19.04 -27.34
C LEU A 1046 15.45 -20.46 -26.80
N ALA A 1047 16.35 -20.99 -25.97
CA ALA A 1047 16.23 -22.28 -25.29
C ALA A 1047 15.84 -23.42 -26.25
N ASP A 1048 14.57 -23.85 -26.22
CA ASP A 1048 13.99 -24.91 -27.03
C ASP A 1048 13.78 -24.55 -28.51
N THR A 1049 13.73 -23.26 -28.86
CA THR A 1049 13.38 -22.77 -30.20
C THR A 1049 14.62 -22.37 -31.00
N PRO A 1050 14.97 -23.07 -32.10
CA PRO A 1050 16.18 -22.76 -32.85
C PRO A 1050 16.09 -21.42 -33.60
N TRP A 1051 17.06 -20.52 -33.42
CA TRP A 1051 17.16 -19.25 -34.20
C TRP A 1051 17.03 -19.43 -35.72
N ALA A 1052 17.50 -20.57 -36.25
CA ALA A 1052 17.44 -20.92 -37.66
C ALA A 1052 16.01 -21.18 -38.21
N SER A 1053 15.01 -21.31 -37.34
CA SER A 1053 13.60 -21.50 -37.72
C SER A 1053 12.83 -20.19 -37.91
N LEU A 1054 13.34 -19.07 -37.37
CA LEU A 1054 12.66 -17.78 -37.41
C LEU A 1054 12.51 -17.22 -38.83
N THR A 1055 11.38 -16.56 -39.05
CA THR A 1055 11.04 -15.92 -40.32
C THR A 1055 10.64 -14.46 -40.10
N ALA A 1056 10.37 -13.72 -41.17
CA ALA A 1056 9.77 -12.40 -41.08
C ALA A 1056 8.43 -12.40 -40.30
N ALA A 1057 7.74 -13.53 -40.17
CA ALA A 1057 6.49 -13.58 -39.43
C ALA A 1057 6.69 -13.32 -37.92
N ASN A 1058 7.85 -13.71 -37.36
CA ASN A 1058 8.22 -13.60 -35.94
C ASN A 1058 8.73 -12.21 -35.51
N PHE A 1059 8.58 -11.17 -36.35
CA PHE A 1059 9.01 -9.79 -36.04
C PHE A 1059 7.90 -8.77 -36.27
N ALA A 1060 7.89 -7.68 -35.51
CA ALA A 1060 6.92 -6.57 -35.66
C ALA A 1060 7.20 -5.63 -36.85
#